data_AF-A0A0A2W2S0-F1
#
_entry.id   AF-A0A0A2W2S0-F1
#
_cell.length_a   1.000
_cell.length_b   1.000
_cell.length_c   1.000
_cell.angle_alpha   90.00
_cell.angle_beta   90.00
_cell.angle_gamma   90.00
#
_symmetry.space_group_name_H-M   'P 1'
#
loop_
_entity.id
_entity.type
_entity.pdbx_description
1 polymer ?
#
loop_
_entity_poly.entity_id
_entity_poly.type
_entity_poly.pdbx_seq_one_letter_code
_entity_poly.pdbx_strand_id
1 'polypeptide(L)'
;MDSVLRQSKAMCPFLKAASPATLRAMSTTARPRPSSPCGGTMSKLQVYAHRCPVMGKALAVQSSKYASLPAIRAFSGHAKPARASIHTSRNQEARAVETPFLNGRDNGTSEPRHQLPCSYDTNRTHSILTCSTAAPVPPSMPFQRKDATAAAAAAAACPNHGAKFNYDGFYTNELDKKHQDKSYRYFNNINRLAKEFPRAHMANKEEKVTVWCANDYLGMGRNKIVLDKMHETLDEYGAGAGGTRNISGHNRHAVELEGTLAKLHAKEAALVFSSCYVANDATLATLGSKLPECVILSDSLNHASMIQGIRHSGTKKIVFKHNDVADLEAKLASLPLHVPKIIAFESVYSMCGSIGPIEAICDLADKYGAITFLDEVHAVGMYGPSGAGVAEHLDWEAHKEGMPRGTIMDRIDIITGTLGKAYGCVGGYIAGSSKLVDMIRSLAPGFIFTTSLPPATMSGAKASIEYQMEYDGDRRLQQLHTRAVKEEMNARDIPVIPNPSHIIPILVGNAALAKAASDMLLQDYQIYVQSINYPTVPVGQERLRITPTPGHTKEFRDELVAAVDEIWTRLGIKRTSEWAAEGGFIGVGKEGVSEEALWTDKQLGIEQARKEMMATGQVQNGTSFTEALLKRESAGGSGYWRGRRLETGRLMHDCTTARLHDCTTARLHDCTTARLHDCTTARLHDCTTARLHDCTTAMHDCTTARLHDCTTARLHDCTTARLHDCTTARLHDCTTARLHDCTTARLHDCTTARLHDCTTARLHDCTTARLHDCTTARLHDCTTARLHDCTTARLHDCTTARLHDCTTARLHDCTTARLHDCTTARLHDCTTARLHDCTTTLLHTLQWLVKRSNLISILSGCVPNSSVIYLPLVLIELF
;
A
#
# COMPACT_ATOMS: atom_id res chain seq x y z
N MET A 1 -25.05 -15.76 62.27
CA MET A 1 -24.30 -14.91 61.31
C MET A 1 -22.90 -15.45 61.03
N ASP A 2 -22.14 -15.88 62.04
CA ASP A 2 -20.72 -16.25 61.86
C ASP A 2 -20.45 -17.43 60.93
N SER A 3 -21.38 -18.39 60.81
CA SER A 3 -21.33 -19.46 59.81
C SER A 3 -21.32 -18.91 58.37
N VAL A 4 -22.26 -18.01 58.05
CA VAL A 4 -22.38 -17.35 56.74
C VAL A 4 -21.15 -16.48 56.44
N LEU A 5 -20.59 -15.82 57.46
CA LEU A 5 -19.36 -15.03 57.32
C LEU A 5 -18.14 -15.89 57.02
N ARG A 6 -17.98 -17.06 57.68
CA ARG A 6 -16.92 -18.03 57.36
C ARG A 6 -17.05 -18.55 55.93
N GLN A 7 -18.26 -18.93 55.51
CA GLN A 7 -18.52 -19.44 54.16
C GLN A 7 -18.28 -18.38 53.08
N SER A 8 -18.63 -17.12 53.35
CA SER A 8 -18.38 -15.98 52.46
C SER A 8 -16.88 -15.64 52.33
N LYS A 9 -16.10 -15.75 53.40
CA LYS A 9 -14.62 -15.62 53.35
C LYS A 9 -13.93 -16.76 52.60
N ALA A 10 -14.54 -17.95 52.54
CA ALA A 10 -14.02 -19.07 51.75
C ALA A 10 -14.25 -18.89 50.23
N MET A 11 -15.35 -18.26 49.82
CA MET A 11 -15.70 -18.08 48.40
C MET A 11 -15.08 -16.84 47.73
N CYS A 12 -14.61 -15.84 48.49
CA CYS A 12 -14.05 -14.61 47.91
C CYS A 12 -12.71 -14.23 48.56
N PRO A 13 -11.58 -14.34 47.83
CA PRO A 13 -10.25 -13.98 48.35
C PRO A 13 -10.14 -12.56 48.89
N PHE A 14 -10.85 -11.60 48.29
CA PHE A 14 -10.87 -10.19 48.68
C PHE A 14 -11.53 -9.94 50.05
N LEU A 15 -12.34 -10.87 50.57
CA LEU A 15 -12.97 -10.74 51.89
C LEU A 15 -12.08 -11.24 53.04
N LYS A 16 -10.91 -11.86 52.77
CA LYS A 16 -9.98 -12.29 53.83
C LYS A 16 -9.49 -11.11 54.66
N ALA A 17 -9.07 -10.01 54.01
CA ALA A 17 -8.51 -8.81 54.64
C ALA A 17 -9.53 -7.92 55.37
N ALA A 18 -10.84 -8.12 55.16
CA ALA A 18 -11.88 -7.31 55.81
C ALA A 18 -12.08 -7.70 57.29
N SER A 19 -12.14 -6.69 58.17
CA SER A 19 -12.33 -6.90 59.60
C SER A 19 -13.73 -7.48 59.93
N PRO A 20 -13.89 -8.23 61.04
CA PRO A 20 -15.19 -8.72 61.49
C PRO A 20 -16.20 -7.61 61.85
N ALA A 21 -15.73 -6.37 62.10
CA ALA A 21 -16.60 -5.22 62.31
C ALA A 21 -17.11 -4.65 60.97
N THR A 22 -16.22 -4.49 59.98
CA THR A 22 -16.55 -4.04 58.63
C THR A 22 -17.58 -4.96 57.98
N LEU A 23 -17.40 -6.28 58.09
CA LEU A 23 -18.33 -7.25 57.51
C LEU A 23 -19.71 -7.21 58.18
N ARG A 24 -19.77 -7.02 59.52
CA ARG A 24 -21.04 -6.85 60.24
C ARG A 24 -21.79 -5.57 59.83
N ALA A 25 -21.07 -4.46 59.63
CA ALA A 25 -21.63 -3.20 59.12
C ALA A 25 -22.13 -3.28 57.66
N MET A 26 -21.62 -4.21 56.85
CA MET A 26 -22.10 -4.46 55.48
C MET A 26 -23.30 -5.43 55.41
N SER A 27 -23.52 -6.23 56.44
CA SER A 27 -24.65 -7.18 56.53
C SER A 27 -25.95 -6.57 57.08
N THR A 28 -25.95 -5.33 57.57
CA THR A 28 -27.18 -4.65 58.03
C THR A 28 -27.99 -4.08 56.86
N THR A 29 -29.31 -4.19 56.98
CA THR A 29 -30.30 -3.92 55.92
C THR A 29 -30.33 -2.45 55.51
N ALA A 30 -30.42 -2.16 54.21
CA ALA A 30 -30.75 -0.82 53.71
C ALA A 30 -32.28 -0.66 53.60
N ARG A 31 -32.79 0.56 53.83
CA ARG A 31 -34.24 0.87 53.70
C ARG A 31 -34.79 0.51 52.30
N PRO A 32 -36.09 0.14 52.19
CA PRO A 32 -36.69 -0.18 50.89
C PRO A 32 -36.74 1.04 49.96
N ARG A 33 -36.56 0.82 48.66
CA ARG A 33 -36.98 1.78 47.61
C ARG A 33 -38.35 1.35 47.07
N PRO A 34 -39.32 2.26 46.87
CA PRO A 34 -40.65 1.93 46.38
C PRO A 34 -40.68 1.86 44.84
N SER A 35 -40.15 0.79 44.24
CA SER A 35 -40.42 0.40 42.84
C SER A 35 -39.77 -0.94 42.43
N SER A 36 -40.33 -2.07 42.88
CA SER A 36 -40.10 -3.38 42.24
C SER A 36 -41.22 -4.37 42.60
N PRO A 37 -41.92 -4.98 41.62
CA PRO A 37 -43.01 -5.92 41.85
C PRO A 37 -42.51 -7.34 42.18
N CYS A 38 -41.49 -7.46 43.03
CA CYS A 38 -41.00 -8.69 43.66
C CYS A 38 -40.20 -8.30 44.92
N GLY A 39 -40.88 -8.25 46.07
CA GLY A 39 -40.32 -7.69 47.30
C GLY A 39 -39.33 -8.61 48.03
N GLY A 40 -38.06 -8.21 48.07
CA GLY A 40 -37.04 -8.80 48.94
C GLY A 40 -35.95 -7.79 49.32
N THR A 41 -35.62 -7.68 50.61
CA THR A 41 -34.62 -6.73 51.11
C THR A 41 -33.19 -7.28 50.93
N MET A 42 -32.45 -6.73 49.97
CA MET A 42 -31.01 -7.05 49.82
C MET A 42 -30.14 -6.27 50.82
N SER A 43 -29.17 -6.97 51.42
CA SER A 43 -28.09 -6.37 52.20
C SER A 43 -27.11 -5.60 51.31
N LYS A 44 -26.37 -4.63 51.86
CA LYS A 44 -25.30 -3.93 51.13
C LYS A 44 -24.25 -4.92 50.59
N LEU A 45 -23.92 -5.95 51.37
CA LEU A 45 -23.02 -7.03 50.96
C LEU A 45 -23.47 -7.71 49.64
N GLN A 46 -24.75 -8.01 49.48
CA GLN A 46 -25.29 -8.62 48.25
C GLN A 46 -25.23 -7.68 47.04
N VAL A 47 -25.51 -6.38 47.23
CA VAL A 47 -25.41 -5.37 46.17
C VAL A 47 -23.97 -5.23 45.65
N TYR A 48 -22.98 -5.25 46.55
CA TYR A 48 -21.57 -5.27 46.15
C TYR A 48 -21.15 -6.61 45.53
N ALA A 49 -21.67 -7.74 46.00
CA ALA A 49 -21.38 -9.06 45.44
C ALA A 49 -21.90 -9.20 43.99
N HIS A 50 -23.08 -8.68 43.67
CA HIS A 50 -23.59 -8.65 42.28
C HIS A 50 -22.81 -7.70 41.37
N ARG A 51 -22.23 -6.62 41.90
CA ARG A 51 -21.38 -5.68 41.13
C ARG A 51 -19.91 -6.12 41.01
N CYS A 52 -19.50 -7.16 41.74
CA CYS A 52 -18.16 -7.72 41.64
C CYS A 52 -18.03 -8.58 40.36
N PRO A 53 -17.04 -8.36 39.48
CA PRO A 53 -16.90 -9.11 38.22
C PRO A 53 -16.75 -10.64 38.37
N VAL A 54 -16.31 -11.10 39.54
CA VAL A 54 -16.13 -12.52 39.88
C VAL A 54 -17.37 -13.07 40.61
N MET A 55 -17.76 -12.45 41.72
CA MET A 55 -18.90 -12.93 42.52
C MET A 55 -20.25 -12.76 41.80
N GLY A 56 -20.42 -11.74 40.95
CA GLY A 56 -21.64 -11.54 40.16
C GLY A 56 -21.86 -12.69 39.17
N LYS A 57 -20.80 -13.17 38.52
CA LYS A 57 -20.84 -14.35 37.64
C LYS A 57 -21.12 -15.63 38.43
N ALA A 58 -20.45 -15.84 39.56
CA ALA A 58 -20.68 -17.00 40.43
C ALA A 58 -22.12 -17.06 40.98
N LEU A 59 -22.68 -15.93 41.40
CA LEU A 59 -24.06 -15.83 41.88
C LEU A 59 -25.08 -16.05 40.76
N ALA A 60 -24.85 -15.51 39.55
CA ALA A 60 -25.70 -15.80 38.39
C ALA A 60 -25.74 -17.30 38.05
N VAL A 61 -24.60 -18.00 38.16
CA VAL A 61 -24.47 -19.45 37.96
C VAL A 61 -25.09 -20.27 39.11
N GLN A 62 -25.16 -19.75 40.34
CA GLN A 62 -25.93 -20.41 41.40
C GLN A 62 -27.44 -20.19 41.26
N SER A 63 -27.88 -18.97 40.93
CA SER A 63 -29.31 -18.69 40.74
C SER A 63 -29.92 -19.50 39.60
N SER A 64 -29.19 -19.76 38.51
CA SER A 64 -29.65 -20.64 37.44
C SER A 64 -29.72 -22.12 37.84
N LYS A 65 -28.88 -22.59 38.77
CA LYS A 65 -28.90 -23.96 39.31
C LYS A 65 -30.05 -24.23 40.28
N TYR A 66 -30.60 -23.21 40.94
CA TYR A 66 -31.77 -23.36 41.82
C TYR A 66 -33.11 -23.25 41.06
N ALA A 67 -33.10 -22.77 39.81
CA ALA A 67 -34.30 -22.69 38.97
C ALA A 67 -34.70 -24.03 38.32
N SER A 68 -33.97 -25.12 38.58
CA SER A 68 -34.08 -26.39 37.85
C SER A 68 -34.41 -27.62 38.72
N LEU A 69 -35.14 -27.44 39.83
CA LEU A 69 -35.65 -28.54 40.69
C LEU A 69 -37.19 -28.54 40.77
N PRO A 70 -37.88 -29.69 40.54
CA PRO A 70 -39.35 -29.74 40.46
C PRO A 70 -40.05 -30.25 41.75
N ALA A 71 -40.62 -29.33 42.55
CA ALA A 71 -41.73 -29.48 43.50
C ALA A 71 -41.93 -28.09 44.19
N ILE A 72 -43.10 -27.53 44.49
CA ILE A 72 -44.48 -28.02 44.69
C ILE A 72 -45.48 -27.06 43.99
N ARG A 73 -46.63 -27.55 43.51
CA ARG A 73 -47.72 -26.73 42.95
C ARG A 73 -48.58 -26.06 44.02
N ALA A 74 -48.94 -24.78 43.83
CA ALA A 74 -50.17 -24.19 44.37
C ALA A 74 -50.68 -23.02 43.49
N PHE A 75 -51.90 -23.17 42.96
CA PHE A 75 -52.84 -22.15 42.43
C PHE A 75 -52.41 -21.11 41.35
N SER A 76 -52.62 -21.52 40.09
CA SER A 76 -53.40 -20.86 39.02
C SER A 76 -53.22 -19.36 38.65
N GLY A 77 -52.82 -19.12 37.39
CA GLY A 77 -53.11 -17.93 36.59
C GLY A 77 -52.71 -18.18 35.11
N HIS A 78 -53.60 -17.95 34.13
CA HIS A 78 -53.43 -18.44 32.75
C HIS A 78 -52.67 -17.49 31.80
N ALA A 79 -51.75 -18.05 31.00
CA ALA A 79 -51.55 -17.72 29.58
C ALA A 79 -50.81 -18.87 28.85
N LYS A 80 -51.22 -19.24 27.64
CA LYS A 80 -50.59 -20.29 26.81
C LYS A 80 -49.43 -19.73 25.97
N PRO A 81 -48.38 -20.53 25.67
CA PRO A 81 -47.29 -20.10 24.78
C PRO A 81 -47.58 -20.39 23.31
N ALA A 82 -47.05 -19.56 22.41
CA ALA A 82 -46.94 -19.87 20.98
C ALA A 82 -45.45 -20.08 20.61
N ARG A 83 -45.13 -21.23 20.02
CA ARG A 83 -43.86 -21.46 19.32
C ARG A 83 -43.86 -20.70 17.99
N ALA A 84 -42.69 -20.26 17.54
CA ALA A 84 -42.45 -19.92 16.14
C ALA A 84 -41.22 -20.68 15.63
N SER A 85 -41.36 -21.32 14.47
CA SER A 85 -40.32 -22.07 13.77
C SER A 85 -39.72 -21.23 12.62
N ILE A 86 -38.51 -21.61 12.20
CA ILE A 86 -37.79 -21.03 11.07
C ILE A 86 -38.50 -21.36 9.74
N HIS A 87 -38.72 -20.39 8.85
CA HIS A 87 -38.31 -20.47 7.43
C HIS A 87 -38.52 -19.17 6.61
N THR A 88 -37.51 -18.90 5.78
CA THR A 88 -37.38 -18.04 4.57
C THR A 88 -38.63 -17.54 3.81
N SER A 89 -38.70 -16.23 3.48
CA SER A 89 -38.67 -15.67 2.09
C SER A 89 -39.01 -14.14 2.01
N ARG A 90 -38.91 -13.57 0.78
CA ARG A 90 -38.69 -12.16 0.38
C ARG A 90 -39.73 -11.05 0.73
N ASN A 91 -39.18 -9.82 0.79
CA ASN A 91 -39.67 -8.48 0.38
C ASN A 91 -41.11 -8.02 0.68
N GLN A 92 -41.22 -6.95 1.48
CA GLN A 92 -42.07 -5.78 1.16
C GLN A 92 -41.57 -4.49 1.84
N GLU A 93 -42.10 -3.34 1.40
CA GLU A 93 -41.55 -1.99 1.57
C GLU A 93 -41.73 -1.40 2.98
N ALA A 94 -40.81 -0.53 3.40
CA ALA A 94 -40.92 0.22 4.65
C ALA A 94 -41.61 1.58 4.43
N ARG A 95 -42.71 1.83 5.14
CA ARG A 95 -43.29 3.17 5.34
C ARG A 95 -43.01 3.66 6.76
N ALA A 96 -42.65 4.94 6.88
CA ALA A 96 -42.51 5.60 8.17
C ALA A 96 -43.89 5.82 8.83
N VAL A 97 -43.92 5.81 10.17
CA VAL A 97 -45.10 6.10 10.98
C VAL A 97 -44.84 7.38 11.77
N GLU A 98 -45.56 8.44 11.44
CA GLU A 98 -45.67 9.64 12.28
C GLU A 98 -46.81 9.47 13.29
N THR A 99 -46.70 10.15 14.43
CA THR A 99 -47.79 10.34 15.40
C THR A 99 -47.80 11.79 15.92
N PRO A 100 -48.96 12.37 16.30
CA PRO A 100 -49.31 13.71 15.83
C PRO A 100 -49.25 14.86 16.85
N PHE A 101 -49.45 16.06 16.29
CA PHE A 101 -49.51 17.41 16.91
C PHE A 101 -50.68 17.68 17.89
N LEU A 102 -50.53 18.79 18.65
CA LEU A 102 -51.48 19.84 19.11
C LEU A 102 -50.95 20.41 20.46
N ASN A 103 -50.98 21.70 20.81
CA ASN A 103 -51.19 23.01 20.15
C ASN A 103 -50.58 24.11 21.08
N GLY A 104 -50.36 25.39 20.76
CA GLY A 104 -50.46 26.17 19.52
C GLY A 104 -49.97 27.63 19.75
N ARG A 105 -49.58 28.31 18.66
CA ARG A 105 -49.60 29.76 18.33
C ARG A 105 -49.42 30.84 19.42
N ASP A 106 -48.50 31.77 19.15
CA ASP A 106 -48.92 33.13 18.73
C ASP A 106 -47.91 33.84 17.81
N ASN A 107 -48.42 34.70 16.93
CA ASN A 107 -47.68 35.63 16.05
C ASN A 107 -47.51 37.00 16.77
N GLY A 108 -46.73 38.00 16.35
CA GLY A 108 -45.80 38.18 15.23
C GLY A 108 -45.61 39.69 14.90
N THR A 109 -44.43 40.05 14.38
CA THR A 109 -44.10 41.27 13.57
C THR A 109 -44.43 42.70 14.06
N SER A 110 -43.39 43.56 14.15
CA SER A 110 -43.25 44.77 13.28
C SER A 110 -41.90 45.50 13.48
N GLU A 111 -41.38 46.07 12.39
CA GLU A 111 -40.13 46.87 12.28
C GLU A 111 -40.44 48.40 12.42
N PRO A 112 -39.47 49.35 12.61
CA PRO A 112 -38.58 49.77 11.50
C PRO A 112 -37.15 50.32 11.85
N ARG A 113 -36.40 50.61 10.77
CA ARG A 113 -35.01 51.12 10.59
C ARG A 113 -34.69 52.50 11.24
N HIS A 114 -33.42 52.91 11.52
CA HIS A 114 -32.40 53.33 10.52
C HIS A 114 -30.99 53.75 11.09
N GLN A 115 -29.96 53.74 10.21
CA GLN A 115 -28.71 54.57 10.15
C GLN A 115 -27.43 54.26 11.02
N LEU A 116 -26.45 53.57 10.39
CA LEU A 116 -25.02 53.91 10.07
C LEU A 116 -24.23 55.03 10.84
N PRO A 117 -22.86 55.10 10.78
CA PRO A 117 -21.78 54.06 10.74
C PRO A 117 -20.47 54.45 11.53
N CYS A 118 -19.31 53.83 11.19
CA CYS A 118 -17.89 54.11 11.58
C CYS A 118 -17.39 53.62 12.97
N SER A 119 -16.09 53.34 13.21
CA SER A 119 -14.93 52.94 12.36
C SER A 119 -13.74 52.48 13.26
N TYR A 120 -12.68 51.89 12.69
CA TYR A 120 -11.34 51.71 13.31
C TYR A 120 -10.75 53.10 13.75
N ASP A 121 -9.70 53.27 14.60
CA ASP A 121 -8.37 52.64 14.49
C ASP A 121 -7.35 52.94 15.66
N THR A 122 -6.26 52.14 15.69
CA THR A 122 -4.84 52.31 16.12
C THR A 122 -4.26 53.15 17.31
N ASN A 123 -3.39 52.45 18.08
CA ASN A 123 -1.95 52.74 18.42
C ASN A 123 -1.42 53.64 19.58
N ARG A 124 -0.15 53.29 19.96
CA ARG A 124 0.92 54.02 20.72
C ARG A 124 0.85 54.07 22.25
N THR A 125 1.93 54.09 23.07
CA THR A 125 3.32 53.53 23.14
C THR A 125 4.11 54.28 24.23
N HIS A 126 5.00 53.60 24.97
CA HIS A 126 6.14 54.10 25.78
C HIS A 126 5.95 54.94 27.08
N SER A 127 6.60 54.50 28.17
CA SER A 127 7.66 55.25 28.90
C SER A 127 8.35 54.38 29.98
N ILE A 128 9.55 54.78 30.42
CA ILE A 128 10.49 54.08 31.34
C ILE A 128 11.07 55.11 32.35
N LEU A 129 11.71 54.66 33.46
CA LEU A 129 12.56 55.36 34.48
C LEU A 129 11.90 55.46 35.88
N THR A 130 12.54 55.38 37.07
CA THR A 130 13.95 55.29 37.60
C THR A 130 13.87 54.66 39.02
N CYS A 131 14.72 53.74 39.53
CA CYS A 131 16.14 53.79 40.01
C CYS A 131 16.42 54.56 41.33
N SER A 132 17.00 53.90 42.38
CA SER A 132 18.19 54.37 43.17
C SER A 132 18.55 53.50 44.42
N THR A 133 19.84 53.06 44.51
CA THR A 133 20.79 52.78 45.66
C THR A 133 20.34 52.18 47.04
N ALA A 134 21.15 51.56 47.92
CA ALA A 134 22.62 51.43 48.14
C ALA A 134 23.04 50.12 48.91
N ALA A 135 24.33 49.91 49.21
CA ALA A 135 24.92 48.84 50.06
C ALA A 135 26.01 49.39 51.03
N PRO A 136 26.41 48.73 52.15
CA PRO A 136 27.53 47.75 52.14
C PRO A 136 27.46 46.60 53.22
N VAL A 137 28.61 46.03 53.65
CA VAL A 137 28.84 44.58 54.01
C VAL A 137 29.27 44.33 55.51
N PRO A 138 29.97 43.23 55.90
CA PRO A 138 29.63 42.12 56.84
C PRO A 138 30.10 42.36 58.33
N PRO A 139 30.39 41.38 59.24
CA PRO A 139 30.31 39.88 59.23
C PRO A 139 29.86 39.14 60.53
N SER A 140 29.52 37.83 60.43
CA SER A 140 29.88 36.80 61.45
C SER A 140 29.66 35.33 61.01
N MET A 141 30.72 34.53 61.07
CA MET A 141 30.74 33.07 61.36
C MET A 141 31.33 32.91 62.79
N PRO A 142 31.29 31.75 63.49
CA PRO A 142 31.00 30.38 63.02
C PRO A 142 30.06 29.53 63.92
N PHE A 143 29.62 28.35 63.45
CA PHE A 143 29.95 27.06 64.10
C PHE A 143 29.54 25.85 63.25
N GLN A 144 30.35 24.78 63.28
CA GLN A 144 29.98 23.49 62.69
C GLN A 144 29.17 22.66 63.68
N ARG A 145 28.09 22.03 63.20
CA ARG A 145 27.78 20.63 63.56
C ARG A 145 27.33 19.86 62.32
N LYS A 146 28.09 18.82 61.98
CA LYS A 146 27.54 17.67 61.27
C LYS A 146 26.60 16.97 62.24
N ASP A 147 25.36 16.70 61.82
CA ASP A 147 24.61 15.57 62.33
C ASP A 147 23.76 14.97 61.20
N ALA A 148 23.76 13.65 61.11
CA ALA A 148 23.28 12.93 59.95
C ALA A 148 21.85 12.39 60.18
N THR A 149 20.85 13.00 59.55
CA THR A 149 19.54 12.37 59.32
C THR A 149 18.91 12.77 57.98
N ALA A 150 19.59 12.48 56.87
CA ALA A 150 18.94 12.44 55.54
C ALA A 150 18.01 11.21 55.35
N ALA A 151 17.59 10.58 56.45
CA ALA A 151 16.75 9.37 56.50
C ALA A 151 15.36 9.62 57.12
N ALA A 152 14.99 10.88 57.38
CA ALA A 152 13.76 11.25 58.09
C ALA A 152 12.61 11.77 57.18
N ALA A 153 12.80 11.82 55.86
CA ALA A 153 11.82 12.36 54.90
C ALA A 153 10.95 11.29 54.21
N ALA A 154 11.09 10.00 54.57
CA ALA A 154 10.31 8.89 54.03
C ALA A 154 9.44 8.19 55.10
N ALA A 155 9.14 8.87 56.21
CA ALA A 155 8.13 8.42 57.15
C ALA A 155 6.76 8.47 56.48
N ALA A 156 6.18 7.29 56.19
CA ALA A 156 4.86 7.18 55.61
C ALA A 156 3.83 7.88 56.49
N ALA A 157 3.37 9.06 56.05
CA ALA A 157 2.28 9.76 56.71
C ALA A 157 1.07 8.81 56.78
N CYS A 158 0.55 8.60 57.99
CA CYS A 158 -0.67 7.82 58.18
C CYS A 158 -1.75 8.37 57.24
N PRO A 159 -2.44 7.53 56.43
CA PRO A 159 -3.43 8.02 55.50
C PRO A 159 -4.47 8.80 56.30
N ASN A 160 -4.59 10.10 56.03
CA ASN A 160 -5.54 10.93 56.74
C ASN A 160 -6.94 10.49 56.30
N HIS A 161 -7.66 9.75 57.15
CA HIS A 161 -8.85 8.98 56.76
C HIS A 161 -10.06 9.84 56.32
N GLY A 162 -9.94 11.18 56.33
CA GLY A 162 -10.89 12.12 55.74
C GLY A 162 -10.42 12.85 54.47
N ALA A 163 -9.17 12.66 54.01
CA ALA A 163 -8.65 13.32 52.82
C ALA A 163 -9.01 12.56 51.53
N LYS A 164 -9.34 13.29 50.46
CA LYS A 164 -9.47 12.70 49.11
C LYS A 164 -8.11 12.22 48.61
N PHE A 165 -8.10 11.20 47.77
CA PHE A 165 -6.87 10.76 47.08
C PHE A 165 -6.30 11.90 46.24
N ASN A 166 -5.01 12.20 46.39
CA ASN A 166 -4.32 13.23 45.61
C ASN A 166 -3.88 12.65 44.26
N TYR A 167 -4.75 12.75 43.26
CA TYR A 167 -4.49 12.29 41.90
C TYR A 167 -3.29 13.01 41.28
N ASP A 168 -3.22 14.33 41.40
CA ASP A 168 -2.14 15.12 40.78
C ASP A 168 -0.79 14.81 41.41
N GLY A 169 -0.73 14.66 42.75
CA GLY A 169 0.49 14.23 43.44
C GLY A 169 0.93 12.81 43.04
N PHE A 170 -0.01 11.90 42.73
CA PHE A 170 0.33 10.60 42.15
C PHE A 170 0.90 10.74 40.73
N TYR A 171 0.31 11.57 39.87
CA TYR A 171 0.80 11.81 38.52
C TYR A 171 2.21 12.43 38.54
N THR A 172 2.44 13.46 39.35
CA THR A 172 3.77 14.06 39.56
C THR A 172 4.78 13.00 39.99
N ASN A 173 4.46 12.17 40.98
CA ASN A 173 5.37 11.11 41.44
C ASN A 173 5.70 10.06 40.36
N GLU A 174 4.79 9.72 39.45
CA GLU A 174 5.10 8.81 38.33
C GLU A 174 5.93 9.49 37.23
N LEU A 175 5.72 10.79 36.98
CA LEU A 175 6.51 11.58 36.02
C LEU A 175 7.92 11.89 36.56
N ASP A 176 8.06 12.18 37.86
CA ASP A 176 9.35 12.42 38.51
C ASP A 176 10.26 11.21 38.42
N LYS A 177 9.74 9.98 38.57
CA LYS A 177 10.50 8.75 38.31
C LYS A 177 11.07 8.74 36.88
N LYS A 178 10.31 9.21 35.90
CA LYS A 178 10.73 9.29 34.49
C LYS A 178 11.77 10.39 34.23
N HIS A 179 11.76 11.48 35.00
CA HIS A 179 12.79 12.52 34.94
C HIS A 179 14.07 12.12 35.71
N GLN A 180 13.94 11.30 36.75
CA GLN A 180 15.06 10.74 37.52
C GLN A 180 15.77 9.62 36.73
N ASP A 181 15.03 8.64 36.19
CA ASP A 181 15.57 7.52 35.39
C ASP A 181 15.98 7.92 33.95
N LYS A 182 15.79 9.19 33.57
CA LYS A 182 16.07 9.78 32.25
C LYS A 182 15.32 9.11 31.08
N SER A 183 14.29 8.32 31.35
CA SER A 183 13.43 7.71 30.30
C SER A 183 12.19 8.53 29.93
N TYR A 184 11.99 9.72 30.55
CA TYR A 184 11.02 10.70 30.06
C TYR A 184 11.32 11.09 28.60
N ARG A 185 10.28 11.09 27.76
CA ARG A 185 10.42 11.26 26.31
C ARG A 185 10.00 12.68 25.89
N TYR A 186 10.95 13.43 25.37
CA TYR A 186 10.69 14.65 24.60
C TYR A 186 10.60 14.24 23.12
N PHE A 187 9.50 14.57 22.44
CA PHE A 187 9.31 14.23 21.04
C PHE A 187 9.82 15.35 20.13
N ASN A 188 10.68 14.99 19.17
CA ASN A 188 11.15 15.92 18.15
C ASN A 188 10.05 16.15 17.10
N ASN A 189 9.72 17.42 16.83
CA ASN A 189 8.79 17.80 15.76
C ASN A 189 9.50 17.65 14.42
N ILE A 190 9.13 16.63 13.63
CA ILE A 190 9.81 16.24 12.38
C ILE A 190 8.77 16.00 11.28
N ASN A 191 8.79 16.85 10.26
CA ASN A 191 7.83 16.90 9.17
C ASN A 191 8.48 16.43 7.88
N ARG A 192 8.28 15.15 7.52
CA ARG A 192 8.97 14.49 6.39
C ARG A 192 8.53 15.06 5.04
N LEU A 193 9.49 15.36 4.15
CA LEU A 193 9.24 16.03 2.88
C LEU A 193 9.14 15.03 1.72
N ALA A 194 7.93 14.76 1.22
CA ALA A 194 7.72 13.79 0.13
C ALA A 194 8.48 14.12 -1.18
N LYS A 195 8.76 15.41 -1.43
CA LYS A 195 9.52 15.86 -2.61
C LYS A 195 11.06 15.84 -2.42
N GLU A 196 11.53 15.74 -1.17
CA GLU A 196 12.95 15.88 -0.81
C GLU A 196 13.44 14.69 0.06
N PHE A 197 12.72 13.57 0.06
CA PHE A 197 13.08 12.37 0.84
C PHE A 197 14.54 11.95 0.60
N PRO A 198 15.34 11.72 1.65
CA PRO A 198 14.94 11.47 3.05
C PRO A 198 14.89 12.72 3.97
N ARG A 199 14.88 13.94 3.43
CA ARG A 199 14.80 15.17 4.25
C ARG A 199 13.45 15.36 4.94
N ALA A 200 13.48 16.10 6.04
CA ALA A 200 12.34 16.65 6.76
C ALA A 200 12.60 18.11 7.14
N HIS A 201 11.61 18.81 7.66
CA HIS A 201 11.80 20.07 8.40
C HIS A 201 11.41 19.92 9.87
N MET A 202 11.97 20.76 10.74
CA MET A 202 11.65 20.78 12.17
C MET A 202 10.35 21.56 12.44
N ALA A 203 10.24 22.32 13.53
CA ALA A 203 9.10 23.20 13.77
C ALA A 203 9.04 24.33 12.72
N ASN A 204 10.19 24.86 12.33
CA ASN A 204 10.35 25.80 11.24
C ASN A 204 10.50 25.05 9.90
N LYS A 205 10.12 25.64 8.76
CA LYS A 205 10.16 24.96 7.44
C LYS A 205 11.54 25.01 6.79
N GLU A 206 12.30 26.05 7.13
CA GLU A 206 13.63 26.35 6.64
C GLU A 206 14.70 25.51 7.38
N GLU A 207 14.41 25.08 8.61
CA GLU A 207 15.23 24.17 9.41
C GLU A 207 15.10 22.72 8.91
N LYS A 208 15.82 22.41 7.83
CA LYS A 208 15.79 21.10 7.18
C LYS A 208 16.81 20.12 7.76
N VAL A 209 16.38 18.89 8.05
CA VAL A 209 17.20 17.80 8.60
C VAL A 209 17.15 16.55 7.71
N THR A 210 18.17 15.69 7.75
CA THR A 210 18.20 14.37 7.09
C THR A 210 17.72 13.29 8.07
N VAL A 211 16.67 12.53 7.73
CA VAL A 211 16.03 11.58 8.67
C VAL A 211 16.52 10.14 8.47
N TRP A 212 17.31 9.68 9.43
CA TRP A 212 18.00 8.38 9.39
C TRP A 212 17.38 7.28 10.26
N CYS A 213 16.32 7.59 11.04
CA CYS A 213 15.63 6.63 11.91
C CYS A 213 14.14 6.41 11.57
N ALA A 214 13.72 6.75 10.35
CA ALA A 214 12.36 6.50 9.88
C ALA A 214 12.20 5.05 9.35
N ASN A 215 11.14 4.36 9.77
CA ASN A 215 10.81 3.02 9.27
C ASN A 215 10.07 3.03 7.91
N ASP A 216 10.00 4.16 7.20
CA ASP A 216 9.53 4.24 5.80
C ASP A 216 10.67 3.77 4.87
N TYR A 217 11.00 2.48 5.02
CA TYR A 217 12.27 1.87 4.65
C TYR A 217 12.62 1.98 3.17
N LEU A 218 11.60 2.03 2.32
CA LEU A 218 11.73 2.11 0.86
C LEU A 218 11.26 3.47 0.31
N GLY A 219 10.84 4.39 1.20
CA GLY A 219 10.28 5.68 0.79
C GLY A 219 8.92 5.56 0.09
N MET A 220 8.15 4.50 0.37
CA MET A 220 6.84 4.30 -0.25
C MET A 220 5.82 5.34 0.21
N GLY A 221 6.01 5.94 1.38
CA GLY A 221 5.21 7.09 1.83
C GLY A 221 5.36 8.34 0.95
N ARG A 222 6.28 8.33 -0.03
CA ARG A 222 6.42 9.34 -1.08
C ARG A 222 6.42 8.79 -2.51
N ASN A 223 6.12 7.51 -2.71
CA ASN A 223 6.06 6.91 -4.05
C ASN A 223 4.90 7.52 -4.85
N LYS A 224 5.12 7.82 -6.15
CA LYS A 224 4.13 8.55 -6.95
C LYS A 224 2.87 7.70 -7.18
N ILE A 225 2.99 6.41 -7.50
CA ILE A 225 1.84 5.49 -7.65
C ILE A 225 0.99 5.47 -6.37
N VAL A 226 1.65 5.38 -5.21
CA VAL A 226 0.95 5.36 -3.91
C VAL A 226 0.18 6.66 -3.68
N LEU A 227 0.85 7.81 -3.86
CA LEU A 227 0.22 9.12 -3.65
C LEU A 227 -0.90 9.40 -4.67
N ASP A 228 -0.68 9.13 -5.96
CA ASP A 228 -1.69 9.27 -7.01
C ASP A 228 -2.92 8.43 -6.66
N LYS A 229 -2.71 7.16 -6.26
CA LYS A 229 -3.82 6.26 -5.93
C LYS A 229 -4.56 6.66 -4.66
N MET A 230 -3.87 7.25 -3.69
CA MET A 230 -4.49 7.88 -2.53
C MET A 230 -5.34 9.10 -2.93
N HIS A 231 -4.84 9.97 -3.83
CA HIS A 231 -5.58 11.13 -4.32
C HIS A 231 -6.86 10.73 -5.07
N GLU A 232 -6.78 9.84 -6.06
CA GLU A 232 -7.95 9.29 -6.77
C GLU A 232 -9.02 8.79 -5.79
N THR A 233 -8.61 8.08 -4.74
CA THR A 233 -9.53 7.49 -3.76
C THR A 233 -10.09 8.52 -2.79
N LEU A 234 -9.34 9.58 -2.46
CA LEU A 234 -9.83 10.70 -1.65
C LEU A 234 -10.89 11.51 -2.39
N ASP A 235 -10.70 11.75 -3.68
CA ASP A 235 -11.62 12.53 -4.50
C ASP A 235 -12.95 11.79 -4.74
N GLU A 236 -12.91 10.46 -4.90
CA GLU A 236 -14.11 9.63 -5.12
C GLU A 236 -14.83 9.22 -3.81
N TYR A 237 -14.10 8.87 -2.75
CA TYR A 237 -14.67 8.27 -1.52
C TYR A 237 -14.51 9.11 -0.25
N GLY A 238 -13.81 10.24 -0.32
CA GLY A 238 -13.52 11.08 0.84
C GLY A 238 -12.52 10.47 1.83
N ALA A 239 -12.45 11.06 3.03
CA ALA A 239 -11.41 10.74 4.01
C ALA A 239 -11.70 9.49 4.86
N GLY A 240 -12.75 9.52 5.69
CA GLY A 240 -13.02 8.46 6.68
C GLY A 240 -13.94 7.37 6.14
N ALA A 241 -13.76 6.13 6.58
CA ALA A 241 -14.64 5.01 6.22
C ALA A 241 -16.07 5.10 6.81
N GLY A 242 -16.37 6.09 7.66
CA GLY A 242 -17.70 6.36 8.18
C GLY A 242 -18.25 5.38 9.23
N GLY A 243 -17.60 4.25 9.47
CA GLY A 243 -18.07 3.26 10.45
C GLY A 243 -17.15 2.06 10.68
N THR A 244 -17.64 1.06 11.42
CA THR A 244 -16.91 -0.19 11.69
C THR A 244 -17.00 -1.16 10.52
N ARG A 245 -16.21 -2.24 10.51
CA ARG A 245 -16.33 -3.28 9.47
C ARG A 245 -17.73 -3.90 9.36
N ASN A 246 -18.55 -3.90 10.41
CA ASN A 246 -19.92 -4.42 10.35
C ASN A 246 -20.97 -3.34 10.01
N ILE A 247 -20.65 -2.06 10.17
CA ILE A 247 -21.59 -0.94 10.04
C ILE A 247 -20.96 0.08 9.09
N SER A 248 -21.36 0.04 7.82
CA SER A 248 -20.93 0.89 6.68
C SER A 248 -19.42 1.01 6.37
N GLY A 249 -18.51 0.57 7.24
CA GLY A 249 -17.05 0.67 7.06
C GLY A 249 -16.38 -0.51 6.34
N HIS A 250 -17.15 -1.49 5.81
CA HIS A 250 -16.61 -2.51 4.90
C HIS A 250 -16.90 -2.13 3.46
N ASN A 251 -15.83 -1.83 2.73
CA ASN A 251 -15.84 -1.30 1.38
C ASN A 251 -14.90 -2.10 0.49
N ARG A 252 -14.94 -1.85 -0.82
CA ARG A 252 -14.11 -2.54 -1.83
C ARG A 252 -12.62 -2.49 -1.51
N HIS A 253 -12.10 -1.39 -0.97
CA HIS A 253 -10.67 -1.22 -0.72
C HIS A 253 -10.18 -2.12 0.42
N ALA A 254 -11.03 -2.38 1.42
CA ALA A 254 -10.74 -3.37 2.46
C ALA A 254 -10.68 -4.80 1.88
N VAL A 255 -11.66 -5.18 1.04
CA VAL A 255 -11.71 -6.50 0.38
C VAL A 255 -10.51 -6.71 -0.55
N GLU A 256 -10.22 -5.72 -1.41
CA GLU A 256 -9.11 -5.76 -2.36
C GLU A 256 -7.76 -5.84 -1.65
N LEU A 257 -7.55 -5.05 -0.58
CA LEU A 257 -6.31 -5.10 0.21
C LEU A 257 -6.14 -6.45 0.94
N GLU A 258 -7.22 -6.99 1.53
CA GLU A 258 -7.18 -8.32 2.17
C GLU A 258 -6.88 -9.43 1.14
N GLY A 259 -7.41 -9.32 -0.08
CA GLY A 259 -7.07 -10.21 -1.19
C GLY A 259 -5.61 -10.10 -1.63
N THR A 260 -5.08 -8.89 -1.80
CA THR A 260 -3.66 -8.64 -2.14
C THR A 260 -2.72 -9.17 -1.05
N LEU A 261 -3.07 -9.00 0.23
CA LEU A 261 -2.28 -9.52 1.36
C LEU A 261 -2.30 -11.06 1.45
N ALA A 262 -3.46 -11.69 1.23
CA ALA A 262 -3.56 -13.15 1.15
C ALA A 262 -2.70 -13.70 0.00
N LYS A 263 -2.74 -13.04 -1.17
CA LYS A 263 -1.91 -13.38 -2.34
C LYS A 263 -0.42 -13.24 -2.05
N LEU A 264 0.01 -12.13 -1.43
CA LEU A 264 1.42 -11.86 -1.08
C LEU A 264 2.02 -13.01 -0.26
N HIS A 265 1.31 -13.44 0.78
CA HIS A 265 1.76 -14.50 1.71
C HIS A 265 1.43 -15.92 1.26
N ALA A 266 0.85 -16.08 0.06
CA ALA A 266 0.29 -17.34 -0.45
C ALA A 266 -0.68 -18.06 0.53
N LYS A 267 -1.43 -17.29 1.34
CA LYS A 267 -2.39 -17.81 2.32
C LYS A 267 -3.83 -17.76 1.82
N GLU A 268 -4.70 -18.56 2.43
CA GLU A 268 -6.12 -18.62 2.07
C GLU A 268 -6.86 -17.30 2.31
N ALA A 269 -6.47 -16.55 3.35
CA ALA A 269 -7.09 -15.28 3.70
C ALA A 269 -6.14 -14.35 4.48
N ALA A 270 -6.50 -13.07 4.52
CA ALA A 270 -5.89 -12.08 5.40
C ALA A 270 -6.97 -11.16 6.01
N LEU A 271 -6.64 -10.48 7.10
CA LEU A 271 -7.53 -9.56 7.82
C LEU A 271 -6.81 -8.28 8.23
N VAL A 272 -7.38 -7.12 7.90
CA VAL A 272 -6.77 -5.80 8.16
C VAL A 272 -7.29 -5.18 9.46
N PHE A 273 -6.34 -4.63 10.23
CA PHE A 273 -6.51 -3.94 11.51
C PHE A 273 -5.95 -2.51 11.43
N SER A 274 -6.33 -1.67 12.40
CA SER A 274 -5.87 -0.27 12.51
C SER A 274 -4.34 -0.11 12.65
N SER A 275 -3.66 -1.10 13.21
CA SER A 275 -2.19 -1.18 13.29
C SER A 275 -1.76 -2.61 13.55
N CYS A 276 -0.49 -2.96 13.30
CA CYS A 276 0.00 -4.30 13.66
C CYS A 276 0.12 -4.48 15.19
N TYR A 277 0.21 -3.37 15.95
CA TYR A 277 0.07 -3.46 17.41
C TYR A 277 -1.28 -4.09 17.79
N VAL A 278 -2.36 -3.63 17.18
CA VAL A 278 -3.71 -4.16 17.41
C VAL A 278 -3.89 -5.55 16.79
N ALA A 279 -3.29 -5.83 15.62
CA ALA A 279 -3.32 -7.16 15.02
C ALA A 279 -2.72 -8.23 15.96
N ASN A 280 -1.53 -7.99 16.51
CA ASN A 280 -0.87 -8.93 17.41
C ASN A 280 -1.61 -9.06 18.74
N ASP A 281 -1.96 -7.93 19.35
CA ASP A 281 -2.68 -7.89 20.64
C ASP A 281 -4.01 -8.65 20.53
N ALA A 282 -4.85 -8.28 19.56
CA ALA A 282 -6.17 -8.86 19.38
C ALA A 282 -6.12 -10.34 18.98
N THR A 283 -5.16 -10.74 18.13
CA THR A 283 -5.04 -12.15 17.68
C THR A 283 -4.53 -13.05 18.81
N LEU A 284 -3.43 -12.69 19.48
CA LEU A 284 -2.88 -13.49 20.58
C LEU A 284 -3.82 -13.53 21.80
N ALA A 285 -4.49 -12.41 22.12
CA ALA A 285 -5.51 -12.37 23.17
C ALA A 285 -6.70 -13.27 22.85
N THR A 286 -7.17 -13.26 21.60
CA THR A 286 -8.31 -14.10 21.16
C THR A 286 -7.94 -15.57 21.14
N LEU A 287 -6.81 -15.96 20.54
CA LEU A 287 -6.40 -17.37 20.48
C LEU A 287 -6.10 -17.93 21.88
N GLY A 288 -5.28 -17.24 22.67
CA GLY A 288 -4.89 -17.71 24.00
C GLY A 288 -6.05 -17.83 24.99
N SER A 289 -7.14 -17.06 24.80
CA SER A 289 -8.35 -17.12 25.65
C SER A 289 -9.45 -18.07 25.12
N LYS A 290 -9.34 -18.57 23.88
CA LYS A 290 -10.33 -19.45 23.25
C LYS A 290 -9.84 -20.89 23.07
N LEU A 291 -8.55 -21.10 22.86
CA LEU A 291 -7.96 -22.43 22.85
C LEU A 291 -7.92 -23.00 24.29
N PRO A 292 -8.44 -24.21 24.53
CA PRO A 292 -8.53 -24.77 25.87
C PRO A 292 -7.13 -25.05 26.43
N GLU A 293 -6.88 -24.56 27.65
CA GLU A 293 -5.61 -24.75 28.39
C GLU A 293 -4.34 -24.38 27.59
N CYS A 294 -4.47 -23.44 26.66
CA CYS A 294 -3.41 -23.04 25.75
C CYS A 294 -2.11 -22.60 26.45
N VAL A 295 -0.98 -22.91 25.84
CA VAL A 295 0.34 -22.41 26.27
C VAL A 295 0.98 -21.62 25.15
N ILE A 296 1.30 -20.34 25.41
CA ILE A 296 2.05 -19.51 24.47
C ILE A 296 3.52 -19.51 24.88
N LEU A 297 4.38 -19.99 23.98
CA LEU A 297 5.82 -19.91 24.06
C LEU A 297 6.25 -18.64 23.31
N SER A 298 6.92 -17.72 24.01
CA SER A 298 7.26 -16.39 23.50
C SER A 298 8.77 -16.19 23.52
N ASP A 299 9.34 -15.72 22.41
CA ASP A 299 10.71 -15.22 22.41
C ASP A 299 10.86 -14.09 23.46
N SER A 300 12.01 -14.05 24.12
CA SER A 300 12.31 -13.07 25.17
C SER A 300 12.39 -11.62 24.69
N LEU A 301 12.63 -11.37 23.41
CA LEU A 301 12.72 -10.03 22.81
C LEU A 301 11.49 -9.62 21.98
N ASN A 302 10.43 -10.44 21.98
CA ASN A 302 9.18 -10.13 21.28
C ASN A 302 8.66 -8.71 21.57
N HIS A 303 8.17 -8.06 20.51
CA HIS A 303 7.60 -6.73 20.56
C HIS A 303 6.47 -6.59 21.58
N ALA A 304 6.35 -5.38 22.14
CA ALA A 304 5.40 -5.06 23.21
C ALA A 304 3.95 -5.43 22.88
N SER A 305 3.52 -5.35 21.61
CA SER A 305 2.17 -5.74 21.18
C SER A 305 1.87 -7.23 21.41
N MET A 306 2.83 -8.10 21.10
CA MET A 306 2.72 -9.54 21.34
C MET A 306 2.70 -9.83 22.84
N ILE A 307 3.57 -9.17 23.60
CA ILE A 307 3.61 -9.28 25.07
C ILE A 307 2.26 -8.85 25.69
N GLN A 308 1.61 -7.79 25.20
CA GLN A 308 0.29 -7.40 25.70
C GLN A 308 -0.80 -8.40 25.29
N GLY A 309 -0.86 -8.85 24.03
CA GLY A 309 -1.83 -9.86 23.60
C GLY A 309 -1.77 -11.14 24.43
N ILE A 310 -0.55 -11.62 24.69
CA ILE A 310 -0.31 -12.78 25.56
C ILE A 310 -0.78 -12.49 27.00
N ARG A 311 -0.51 -11.31 27.57
CA ARG A 311 -1.00 -10.93 28.90
C ARG A 311 -2.52 -10.79 28.96
N HIS A 312 -3.14 -10.18 27.96
CA HIS A 312 -4.59 -9.99 27.85
C HIS A 312 -5.34 -11.31 27.66
N SER A 313 -4.70 -12.33 27.06
CA SER A 313 -5.29 -13.67 26.94
C SER A 313 -5.57 -14.34 28.29
N GLY A 314 -4.82 -13.98 29.34
CA GLY A 314 -4.83 -14.65 30.64
C GLY A 314 -4.26 -16.08 30.64
N THR A 315 -3.70 -16.53 29.52
CA THR A 315 -3.28 -17.92 29.29
C THR A 315 -1.88 -18.23 29.85
N LYS A 316 -1.49 -19.50 29.89
CA LYS A 316 -0.15 -19.89 30.39
C LYS A 316 0.91 -19.40 29.40
N LYS A 317 1.85 -18.58 29.88
CA LYS A 317 3.01 -18.12 29.09
C LYS A 317 4.29 -18.81 29.56
N ILE A 318 5.08 -19.30 28.60
CA ILE A 318 6.48 -19.68 28.80
C ILE A 318 7.34 -18.75 27.94
N VAL A 319 8.49 -18.30 28.44
CA VAL A 319 9.42 -17.46 27.67
C VAL A 319 10.65 -18.30 27.34
N PHE A 320 11.05 -18.34 26.06
CA PHE A 320 12.34 -18.90 25.63
C PHE A 320 13.34 -17.79 25.36
N LYS A 321 14.63 -18.08 25.54
CA LYS A 321 15.72 -17.12 25.29
C LYS A 321 15.74 -16.75 23.81
N HIS A 322 16.18 -15.53 23.52
CA HIS A 322 16.17 -14.97 22.18
C HIS A 322 16.83 -15.90 21.14
N ASN A 323 16.07 -16.31 20.13
CA ASN A 323 16.51 -17.22 19.04
C ASN A 323 17.10 -18.57 19.50
N ASP A 324 16.96 -18.97 20.78
CA ASP A 324 17.51 -20.21 21.32
C ASP A 324 16.55 -21.38 21.05
N VAL A 325 16.76 -22.05 19.91
CA VAL A 325 15.98 -23.21 19.44
C VAL A 325 16.04 -24.37 20.44
N ALA A 326 17.17 -24.57 21.14
CA ALA A 326 17.34 -25.66 22.10
C ALA A 326 16.58 -25.40 23.41
N ASP A 327 16.58 -24.16 23.91
CA ASP A 327 15.76 -23.74 25.04
C ASP A 327 14.25 -23.77 24.70
N LEU A 328 13.88 -23.41 23.47
CA LEU A 328 12.52 -23.58 22.95
C LEU A 328 12.10 -25.06 22.91
N GLU A 329 12.94 -25.95 22.37
CA GLU A 329 12.66 -27.40 22.33
C GLU A 329 12.49 -27.98 23.74
N ALA A 330 13.40 -27.67 24.66
CA ALA A 330 13.31 -28.12 26.05
C ALA A 330 11.99 -27.67 26.72
N LYS A 331 11.49 -26.47 26.36
CA LYS A 331 10.22 -25.94 26.84
C LYS A 331 9.01 -26.61 26.18
N LEU A 332 9.06 -26.91 24.89
CA LEU A 332 8.02 -27.66 24.18
C LEU A 332 7.92 -29.11 24.69
N ALA A 333 9.04 -29.79 24.87
CA ALA A 333 9.13 -31.15 25.39
C ALA A 333 8.57 -31.30 26.82
N SER A 334 8.52 -30.20 27.58
CA SER A 334 7.90 -30.17 28.92
C SER A 334 6.36 -30.16 28.91
N LEU A 335 5.72 -30.05 27.74
CA LEU A 335 4.28 -29.92 27.58
C LEU A 335 3.68 -31.15 26.89
N PRO A 336 2.50 -31.65 27.33
CA PRO A 336 1.84 -32.75 26.65
C PRO A 336 1.47 -32.38 25.21
N LEU A 337 1.63 -33.33 24.27
CA LEU A 337 1.35 -33.10 22.84
C LEU A 337 -0.08 -32.58 22.59
N HIS A 338 -1.08 -33.10 23.30
CA HIS A 338 -2.49 -32.74 23.13
C HIS A 338 -2.86 -31.32 23.62
N VAL A 339 -1.99 -30.64 24.36
CA VAL A 339 -2.24 -29.26 24.81
C VAL A 339 -2.03 -28.30 23.64
N PRO A 340 -2.96 -27.39 23.31
CA PRO A 340 -2.75 -26.38 22.29
C PRO A 340 -1.56 -25.47 22.62
N LYS A 341 -0.62 -25.32 21.68
CA LYS A 341 0.60 -24.53 21.84
C LYS A 341 0.68 -23.48 20.74
N ILE A 342 1.15 -22.27 21.07
CA ILE A 342 1.50 -21.23 20.10
C ILE A 342 2.96 -20.84 20.32
N ILE A 343 3.79 -20.88 19.27
CA ILE A 343 5.15 -20.33 19.31
C ILE A 343 5.11 -18.95 18.66
N ALA A 344 5.37 -17.90 19.44
CA ALA A 344 5.29 -16.51 19.02
C ALA A 344 6.68 -15.87 18.96
N PHE A 345 7.09 -15.35 17.79
CA PHE A 345 8.41 -14.81 17.51
C PHE A 345 8.41 -13.78 16.36
N GLU A 346 9.46 -12.95 16.25
CA GLU A 346 9.66 -12.03 15.11
C GLU A 346 10.58 -12.68 14.05
N SER A 347 10.43 -12.30 12.78
CA SER A 347 11.38 -12.66 11.72
C SER A 347 12.61 -11.75 11.68
N VAL A 348 12.43 -10.44 11.86
CA VAL A 348 13.49 -9.42 11.93
C VAL A 348 13.29 -8.60 13.19
N TYR A 349 14.13 -8.81 14.20
CA TYR A 349 13.92 -8.19 15.50
C TYR A 349 14.25 -6.70 15.49
N SER A 350 13.24 -5.89 15.80
CA SER A 350 13.23 -4.45 15.50
C SER A 350 14.43 -3.63 16.02
N MET A 351 15.08 -4.01 17.13
CA MET A 351 16.10 -3.21 17.82
C MET A 351 17.55 -3.70 17.67
N CYS A 352 17.76 -5.00 17.42
CA CYS A 352 19.06 -5.62 17.20
C CYS A 352 19.30 -5.97 15.73
N GLY A 353 18.24 -6.17 14.94
CA GLY A 353 18.35 -6.60 13.54
C GLY A 353 18.68 -8.08 13.35
N SER A 354 18.66 -8.88 14.42
CA SER A 354 18.78 -10.34 14.33
C SER A 354 17.60 -10.96 13.57
N ILE A 355 17.83 -12.12 12.95
CA ILE A 355 16.83 -12.86 12.18
C ILE A 355 16.35 -14.07 13.00
N GLY A 356 15.05 -14.34 13.02
CA GLY A 356 14.48 -15.51 13.69
C GLY A 356 14.81 -16.82 12.97
N PRO A 357 15.09 -17.94 13.66
CA PRO A 357 15.38 -19.23 13.04
C PRO A 357 14.08 -19.93 12.59
N ILE A 358 13.44 -19.39 11.55
CA ILE A 358 12.06 -19.71 11.14
C ILE A 358 11.88 -21.21 10.85
N GLU A 359 12.73 -21.80 10.02
CA GLU A 359 12.63 -23.22 9.62
C GLU A 359 12.69 -24.15 10.83
N ALA A 360 13.70 -24.00 11.69
CA ALA A 360 13.86 -24.80 12.90
C ALA A 360 12.70 -24.61 13.90
N ILE A 361 12.09 -23.42 13.95
CA ILE A 361 10.89 -23.19 14.76
C ILE A 361 9.67 -23.90 14.16
N CYS A 362 9.52 -23.94 12.83
CA CYS A 362 8.49 -24.74 12.17
C CYS A 362 8.70 -26.24 12.44
N ASP A 363 9.94 -26.76 12.37
CA ASP A 363 10.26 -28.16 12.67
C ASP A 363 9.85 -28.55 14.09
N LEU A 364 10.09 -27.66 15.06
CA LEU A 364 9.65 -27.83 16.44
C LEU A 364 8.12 -27.68 16.60
N ALA A 365 7.47 -26.81 15.83
CA ALA A 365 6.02 -26.67 15.83
C ALA A 365 5.34 -27.97 15.36
N ASP A 366 5.80 -28.53 14.23
CA ASP A 366 5.35 -29.81 13.68
C ASP A 366 5.60 -30.96 14.68
N LYS A 367 6.82 -31.06 15.22
CA LYS A 367 7.23 -32.11 16.16
C LYS A 367 6.45 -32.13 17.48
N TYR A 368 6.08 -30.96 18.00
CA TYR A 368 5.42 -30.83 19.31
C TYR A 368 3.94 -30.44 19.25
N GLY A 369 3.34 -30.36 18.05
CA GLY A 369 1.94 -29.98 17.87
C GLY A 369 1.66 -28.56 18.38
N ALA A 370 2.41 -27.59 17.85
CA ALA A 370 2.21 -26.16 18.08
C ALA A 370 1.82 -25.48 16.77
N ILE A 371 1.14 -24.33 16.86
CA ILE A 371 1.02 -23.41 15.72
C ILE A 371 2.04 -22.28 15.85
N THR A 372 2.45 -21.74 14.72
CA THR A 372 3.42 -20.64 14.61
C THR A 372 2.73 -19.29 14.46
N PHE A 373 3.17 -18.33 15.26
CA PHE A 373 2.81 -16.92 15.14
C PHE A 373 4.08 -16.13 14.83
N LEU A 374 4.23 -15.73 13.57
CA LEU A 374 5.38 -15.02 13.06
C LEU A 374 5.04 -13.54 12.83
N ASP A 375 5.82 -12.66 13.43
CA ASP A 375 5.77 -11.23 13.17
C ASP A 375 6.84 -10.84 12.12
N GLU A 376 6.37 -10.55 10.90
CA GLU A 376 7.18 -10.10 9.74
C GLU A 376 7.11 -8.57 9.57
N VAL A 377 6.69 -7.80 10.58
CA VAL A 377 6.52 -6.32 10.52
C VAL A 377 7.77 -5.56 10.08
N HIS A 378 8.96 -6.08 10.38
CA HIS A 378 10.24 -5.52 9.99
C HIS A 378 10.87 -6.24 8.79
N ALA A 379 10.09 -7.01 8.04
CA ALA A 379 10.55 -7.77 6.89
C ALA A 379 9.67 -7.60 5.64
N VAL A 380 8.35 -7.50 5.82
CA VAL A 380 7.40 -7.26 4.73
C VAL A 380 7.81 -6.05 3.91
N GLY A 381 7.76 -6.20 2.60
CA GLY A 381 8.25 -5.26 1.60
C GLY A 381 9.75 -5.29 1.34
N MET A 382 10.58 -5.95 2.15
CA MET A 382 12.06 -5.86 2.11
C MET A 382 12.81 -7.19 1.90
N TYR A 383 12.16 -8.33 2.14
CA TYR A 383 12.76 -9.66 1.98
C TYR A 383 11.85 -10.58 1.15
N GLY A 384 12.50 -11.57 0.54
CA GLY A 384 11.94 -12.44 -0.51
C GLY A 384 11.80 -11.76 -1.89
N PRO A 385 11.61 -12.54 -2.96
CA PRO A 385 11.54 -12.02 -4.33
C PRO A 385 10.36 -11.08 -4.54
N SER A 386 9.17 -11.34 -3.98
CA SER A 386 8.02 -10.43 -4.06
C SER A 386 7.90 -9.46 -2.88
N GLY A 387 8.79 -9.56 -1.89
CA GLY A 387 8.75 -8.71 -0.72
C GLY A 387 7.73 -9.19 0.32
N ALA A 388 7.44 -10.50 0.42
CA ALA A 388 6.50 -11.03 1.39
C ALA A 388 7.10 -11.17 2.80
N GLY A 389 8.41 -11.42 2.93
CA GLY A 389 9.07 -11.53 4.24
C GLY A 389 10.34 -12.38 4.23
N VAL A 390 10.88 -12.64 5.41
CA VAL A 390 12.02 -13.57 5.58
C VAL A 390 11.58 -14.99 5.24
N ALA A 391 10.35 -15.41 5.59
CA ALA A 391 9.85 -16.73 5.29
C ALA A 391 9.78 -17.01 3.77
N GLU A 392 9.49 -15.98 2.95
CA GLU A 392 9.59 -16.06 1.48
C GLU A 392 11.05 -16.08 1.00
N HIS A 393 11.95 -15.41 1.72
CA HIS A 393 13.36 -15.28 1.34
C HIS A 393 14.15 -16.58 1.54
N LEU A 394 13.78 -17.41 2.52
CA LEU A 394 14.44 -18.69 2.77
C LEU A 394 14.24 -19.69 1.61
N ASP A 395 13.09 -19.63 0.92
CA ASP A 395 12.77 -20.41 -0.28
C ASP A 395 12.77 -19.56 -1.56
N TRP A 396 13.73 -18.63 -1.69
CA TRP A 396 13.79 -17.60 -2.73
C TRP A 396 13.50 -18.09 -4.15
N GLU A 397 14.20 -19.14 -4.61
CA GLU A 397 14.07 -19.60 -6.00
C GLU A 397 12.71 -20.29 -6.23
N ALA A 398 12.17 -21.04 -5.26
CA ALA A 398 10.84 -21.66 -5.37
C ALA A 398 9.72 -20.61 -5.44
N HIS A 399 9.82 -19.53 -4.66
CA HIS A 399 8.88 -18.40 -4.76
C HIS A 399 9.01 -17.65 -6.09
N LYS A 400 10.23 -17.48 -6.61
CA LYS A 400 10.47 -16.88 -7.94
C LYS A 400 9.92 -17.73 -9.09
N GLU A 401 9.93 -19.05 -8.96
CA GLU A 401 9.33 -20.01 -9.90
C GLU A 401 7.80 -20.14 -9.72
N GLY A 402 7.20 -19.42 -8.77
CA GLY A 402 5.76 -19.45 -8.53
C GLY A 402 5.26 -20.71 -7.82
N MET A 403 6.11 -21.39 -7.06
CA MET A 403 5.82 -22.62 -6.31
C MET A 403 5.82 -22.38 -4.78
N PRO A 404 4.82 -21.66 -4.22
CA PRO A 404 4.80 -21.31 -2.81
C PRO A 404 4.28 -22.43 -1.88
N ARG A 405 4.04 -23.65 -2.38
CA ARG A 405 3.52 -24.77 -1.56
C ARG A 405 4.65 -25.64 -1.05
N GLY A 406 4.58 -26.02 0.22
CA GLY A 406 5.62 -26.78 0.91
C GLY A 406 6.86 -25.96 1.30
N THR A 407 6.88 -24.65 1.03
CA THR A 407 7.94 -23.74 1.47
C THR A 407 7.81 -23.40 2.96
N ILE A 408 8.84 -22.81 3.55
CA ILE A 408 8.83 -22.31 4.93
C ILE A 408 7.72 -21.26 5.11
N MET A 409 7.44 -20.42 4.12
CA MET A 409 6.29 -19.51 4.17
C MET A 409 4.95 -20.25 4.21
N ASP A 410 4.79 -21.38 3.50
CA ASP A 410 3.59 -22.22 3.57
C ASP A 410 3.40 -22.83 4.97
N ARG A 411 4.49 -23.27 5.60
CA ARG A 411 4.50 -23.89 6.95
C ARG A 411 4.10 -22.93 8.08
N ILE A 412 4.19 -21.61 7.91
CA ILE A 412 3.77 -20.66 8.94
C ILE A 412 2.23 -20.56 9.02
N ASP A 413 1.64 -20.81 10.18
CA ASP A 413 0.19 -20.78 10.39
C ASP A 413 -0.38 -19.36 10.36
N ILE A 414 0.34 -18.42 11.00
CA ILE A 414 -0.08 -17.03 11.21
C ILE A 414 1.10 -16.10 10.91
N ILE A 415 1.02 -15.36 9.82
CA ILE A 415 1.94 -14.26 9.53
C ILE A 415 1.26 -12.95 9.92
N THR A 416 1.97 -12.09 10.64
CA THR A 416 1.51 -10.73 10.97
C THR A 416 2.44 -9.69 10.37
N GLY A 417 1.87 -8.59 9.87
CA GLY A 417 2.62 -7.55 9.17
C GLY A 417 2.00 -6.16 9.32
N THR A 418 2.73 -5.14 8.87
CA THR A 418 2.28 -3.74 8.92
C THR A 418 2.27 -3.09 7.54
N LEU A 419 1.35 -2.15 7.37
CA LEU A 419 1.27 -1.27 6.20
C LEU A 419 2.06 0.04 6.41
N GLY A 420 2.52 0.30 7.63
CA GLY A 420 3.14 1.58 8.04
C GLY A 420 4.67 1.58 8.16
N LYS A 421 5.35 0.65 7.48
CA LYS A 421 6.81 0.60 7.41
C LYS A 421 7.29 0.63 5.96
N ALA A 422 7.77 -0.49 5.40
CA ALA A 422 8.25 -0.53 4.02
C ALA A 422 7.17 -0.11 2.99
N TYR A 423 5.89 -0.36 3.27
CA TYR A 423 4.76 0.06 2.43
C TYR A 423 4.25 1.51 2.65
N GLY A 424 4.86 2.28 3.56
CA GLY A 424 4.68 3.74 3.62
C GLY A 424 3.31 4.30 4.05
N CYS A 425 2.33 3.48 4.40
CA CYS A 425 0.97 3.89 4.76
C CYS A 425 0.72 3.76 6.28
N VAL A 426 -0.43 3.22 6.71
CA VAL A 426 -0.71 2.85 8.11
C VAL A 426 -1.71 1.70 8.16
N GLY A 427 -1.55 0.82 9.15
CA GLY A 427 -2.37 -0.38 9.33
C GLY A 427 -1.54 -1.59 9.78
N GLY A 428 -2.23 -2.67 10.08
CA GLY A 428 -1.62 -3.98 10.25
C GLY A 428 -2.54 -5.08 9.75
N TYR A 429 -2.02 -6.29 9.68
CA TYR A 429 -2.80 -7.43 9.23
C TYR A 429 -2.31 -8.74 9.83
N ILE A 430 -3.17 -9.75 9.73
CA ILE A 430 -2.77 -11.15 9.84
C ILE A 430 -3.07 -11.86 8.50
N ALA A 431 -2.30 -12.86 8.14
CA ALA A 431 -2.54 -13.78 7.02
C ALA A 431 -2.40 -15.23 7.50
N GLY A 432 -3.23 -16.14 6.99
CA GLY A 432 -3.27 -17.54 7.41
C GLY A 432 -4.43 -18.30 6.80
N SER A 433 -4.83 -19.41 7.43
CA SER A 433 -6.01 -20.17 6.97
C SER A 433 -7.31 -19.33 7.07
N SER A 434 -8.24 -19.59 6.15
CA SER A 434 -9.55 -18.95 6.09
C SER A 434 -10.32 -19.07 7.41
N LYS A 435 -10.28 -20.26 8.03
CA LYS A 435 -10.93 -20.54 9.32
C LYS A 435 -10.33 -19.77 10.49
N LEU A 436 -8.99 -19.65 10.53
CA LEU A 436 -8.29 -18.83 11.53
C LEU A 436 -8.70 -17.36 11.37
N VAL A 437 -8.55 -16.82 10.16
CA VAL A 437 -8.89 -15.44 9.84
C VAL A 437 -10.35 -15.14 10.19
N ASP A 438 -11.26 -16.05 9.85
CA ASP A 438 -12.69 -15.90 10.15
C ASP A 438 -13.02 -15.97 11.64
N MET A 439 -12.33 -16.83 12.40
CA MET A 439 -12.42 -16.87 13.86
C MET A 439 -11.99 -15.54 14.49
N ILE A 440 -10.86 -14.97 14.04
CA ILE A 440 -10.39 -13.67 14.55
C ILE A 440 -11.35 -12.54 14.15
N ARG A 441 -11.77 -12.50 12.87
CA ARG A 441 -12.78 -11.56 12.35
C ARG A 441 -14.08 -11.56 13.16
N SER A 442 -14.49 -12.73 13.63
CA SER A 442 -15.77 -12.94 14.33
C SER A 442 -15.70 -12.77 15.85
N LEU A 443 -14.50 -12.85 16.47
CA LEU A 443 -14.35 -12.87 17.93
C LEU A 443 -13.48 -11.75 18.50
N ALA A 444 -12.60 -11.13 17.72
CA ALA A 444 -11.61 -10.19 18.23
C ALA A 444 -12.20 -8.78 18.44
N PRO A 445 -12.34 -8.28 19.69
CA PRO A 445 -12.99 -7.00 19.95
C PRO A 445 -12.21 -5.81 19.37
N GLY A 446 -10.87 -5.91 19.30
CA GLY A 446 -10.00 -4.91 18.67
C GLY A 446 -10.15 -4.78 17.14
N PHE A 447 -10.83 -5.74 16.49
CA PHE A 447 -11.26 -5.65 15.09
C PHE A 447 -12.71 -5.15 14.97
N ILE A 448 -13.62 -5.71 15.77
CA ILE A 448 -15.07 -5.51 15.63
C ILE A 448 -15.51 -4.10 16.05
N PHE A 449 -14.97 -3.59 17.17
CA PHE A 449 -15.45 -2.37 17.84
C PHE A 449 -14.55 -1.15 17.57
N THR A 450 -14.01 -1.05 16.35
CA THR A 450 -13.24 0.10 15.87
C THR A 450 -13.73 0.54 14.50
N THR A 451 -13.58 1.83 14.20
CA THR A 451 -13.75 2.37 12.85
C THR A 451 -12.75 1.70 11.90
N SER A 452 -13.20 1.39 10.68
CA SER A 452 -12.37 0.83 9.61
C SER A 452 -11.31 1.85 9.14
N LEU A 453 -10.22 1.37 8.53
CA LEU A 453 -9.20 2.26 7.98
C LEU A 453 -9.78 3.14 6.85
N PRO A 454 -9.26 4.37 6.65
CA PRO A 454 -9.60 5.22 5.50
C PRO A 454 -9.51 4.48 4.16
N PRO A 455 -10.51 4.60 3.26
CA PRO A 455 -10.47 4.03 1.91
C PRO A 455 -9.17 4.36 1.17
N ALA A 456 -8.76 5.63 1.18
CA ALA A 456 -7.53 6.09 0.54
C ALA A 456 -6.27 5.44 1.11
N THR A 457 -6.17 5.27 2.44
CA THR A 457 -5.05 4.57 3.08
C THR A 457 -4.97 3.11 2.63
N MET A 458 -6.10 2.41 2.53
CA MET A 458 -6.11 1.01 2.07
C MET A 458 -5.76 0.89 0.59
N SER A 459 -6.25 1.83 -0.23
CA SER A 459 -5.94 1.93 -1.67
C SER A 459 -4.45 2.20 -1.94
N GLY A 460 -3.86 3.14 -1.20
CA GLY A 460 -2.42 3.43 -1.24
C GLY A 460 -1.56 2.26 -0.75
N ALA A 461 -1.96 1.60 0.34
CA ALA A 461 -1.25 0.44 0.86
C ALA A 461 -1.26 -0.74 -0.13
N LYS A 462 -2.42 -1.01 -0.75
CA LYS A 462 -2.54 -2.02 -1.82
C LYS A 462 -1.59 -1.70 -2.99
N ALA A 463 -1.63 -0.46 -3.49
CA ALA A 463 -0.76 -0.03 -4.58
C ALA A 463 0.73 -0.11 -4.21
N SER A 464 1.09 0.16 -2.95
CA SER A 464 2.46 -0.02 -2.46
C SER A 464 2.89 -1.48 -2.39
N ILE A 465 1.99 -2.40 -2.02
CA ILE A 465 2.29 -3.83 -2.00
C ILE A 465 2.46 -4.35 -3.43
N GLU A 466 1.50 -4.06 -4.32
CA GLU A 466 1.53 -4.49 -5.72
C GLU A 466 2.80 -3.98 -6.45
N TYR A 467 3.19 -2.73 -6.22
CA TYR A 467 4.45 -2.19 -6.76
C TYR A 467 5.68 -2.95 -6.24
N GLN A 468 5.76 -3.27 -4.95
CA GLN A 468 6.90 -4.01 -4.40
C GLN A 468 6.89 -5.49 -4.83
N MET A 469 5.72 -6.09 -5.05
CA MET A 469 5.62 -7.45 -5.63
C MET A 469 6.18 -7.52 -7.05
N GLU A 470 6.03 -6.46 -7.84
CA GLU A 470 6.50 -6.39 -9.24
C GLU A 470 7.93 -5.85 -9.38
N TYR A 471 8.45 -5.07 -8.41
CA TYR A 471 9.74 -4.40 -8.48
C TYR A 471 10.59 -4.65 -7.22
N ASP A 472 11.81 -5.17 -7.41
CA ASP A 472 12.76 -5.48 -6.34
C ASP A 472 13.88 -4.43 -6.18
N GLY A 473 14.00 -3.48 -7.11
CA GLY A 473 15.11 -2.52 -7.14
C GLY A 473 15.21 -1.66 -5.88
N ASP A 474 14.09 -1.27 -5.28
CA ASP A 474 14.07 -0.57 -3.99
C ASP A 474 14.66 -1.44 -2.87
N ARG A 475 14.32 -2.73 -2.82
CA ARG A 475 14.87 -3.67 -1.82
C ARG A 475 16.37 -3.84 -2.02
N ARG A 476 16.81 -4.09 -3.26
CA ARG A 476 18.23 -4.23 -3.60
C ARG A 476 19.03 -2.99 -3.21
N LEU A 477 18.55 -1.79 -3.58
CA LEU A 477 19.17 -0.52 -3.18
C LEU A 477 19.26 -0.36 -1.67
N GLN A 478 18.18 -0.65 -0.92
CA GLN A 478 18.18 -0.57 0.54
C GLN A 478 19.29 -1.43 1.16
N GLN A 479 19.46 -2.68 0.69
CA GLN A 479 20.49 -3.59 1.20
C GLN A 479 21.90 -3.12 0.83
N LEU A 480 22.11 -2.59 -0.39
CA LEU A 480 23.39 -2.02 -0.81
C LEU A 480 23.77 -0.78 0.01
N HIS A 481 22.83 0.16 0.21
CA HIS A 481 23.05 1.32 1.09
C HIS A 481 23.30 0.90 2.54
N THR A 482 22.61 -0.13 3.04
CA THR A 482 22.86 -0.68 4.39
C THR A 482 24.27 -1.25 4.50
N ARG A 483 24.68 -2.10 3.56
CA ARG A 483 26.03 -2.68 3.51
C ARG A 483 27.10 -1.60 3.48
N ALA A 484 26.96 -0.59 2.61
CA ALA A 484 27.91 0.52 2.53
C ALA A 484 27.99 1.36 3.83
N VAL A 485 26.88 1.60 4.53
CA VAL A 485 26.91 2.28 5.85
C VAL A 485 27.57 1.39 6.91
N LYS A 486 27.29 0.08 6.94
CA LYS A 486 27.97 -0.89 7.85
C LYS A 486 29.48 -0.95 7.57
N GLU A 487 29.90 -1.02 6.31
CA GLU A 487 31.29 -1.00 5.85
C GLU A 487 32.02 0.27 6.35
N GLU A 488 31.48 1.46 6.10
CA GLU A 488 32.10 2.74 6.48
C GLU A 488 32.14 2.98 8.00
N MET A 489 31.13 2.55 8.75
CA MET A 489 31.11 2.65 10.22
C MET A 489 32.16 1.71 10.84
N ASN A 490 32.23 0.46 10.38
CA ASN A 490 33.21 -0.52 10.86
C ASN A 490 34.65 -0.07 10.55
N ALA A 491 34.89 0.55 9.39
CA ALA A 491 36.19 1.11 9.01
C ALA A 491 36.67 2.25 9.93
N ARG A 492 35.78 2.85 10.74
CA ARG A 492 36.08 3.88 11.75
C ARG A 492 35.96 3.37 13.18
N ASP A 493 35.99 2.05 13.39
CA ASP A 493 35.91 1.43 14.72
C ASP A 493 34.61 1.79 15.48
N ILE A 494 33.54 2.17 14.77
CA ILE A 494 32.23 2.50 15.36
C ILE A 494 31.51 1.21 15.78
N PRO A 495 30.94 1.12 17.01
CA PRO A 495 30.40 -0.11 17.58
C PRO A 495 29.01 -0.50 17.02
N VAL A 496 28.98 -0.86 15.74
CA VAL A 496 27.81 -1.45 15.10
C VAL A 496 27.57 -2.84 15.68
N ILE A 497 26.37 -3.09 16.22
CA ILE A 497 25.95 -4.42 16.67
C ILE A 497 25.81 -5.33 15.43
N PRO A 498 26.60 -6.42 15.33
CA PRO A 498 26.54 -7.35 14.20
C PRO A 498 25.12 -7.89 14.01
N ASN A 499 24.64 -7.87 12.77
CA ASN A 499 23.34 -8.43 12.39
C ASN A 499 23.22 -8.56 10.86
N PRO A 500 22.32 -9.42 10.32
CA PRO A 500 22.25 -9.75 8.90
C PRO A 500 21.14 -8.97 8.17
N SER A 501 20.55 -7.96 8.83
CA SER A 501 19.40 -7.18 8.34
C SER A 501 19.76 -5.79 7.83
N HIS A 502 18.72 -5.05 7.39
CA HIS A 502 18.75 -3.64 6.99
C HIS A 502 18.89 -2.65 8.17
N ILE A 503 18.91 -3.13 9.42
CA ILE A 503 18.98 -2.28 10.62
C ILE A 503 20.44 -2.12 11.04
N ILE A 504 20.82 -0.89 11.41
CA ILE A 504 22.17 -0.54 11.89
C ILE A 504 22.04 0.02 13.30
N PRO A 505 22.13 -0.83 14.34
CA PRO A 505 22.11 -0.38 15.72
C PRO A 505 23.56 -0.13 16.19
N ILE A 506 23.90 1.11 16.53
CA ILE A 506 25.21 1.48 17.07
C ILE A 506 25.12 1.51 18.60
N LEU A 507 25.89 0.65 19.26
CA LEU A 507 25.93 0.51 20.72
C LEU A 507 26.55 1.75 21.37
N VAL A 508 25.85 2.33 22.34
CA VAL A 508 26.36 3.42 23.21
C VAL A 508 26.53 2.94 24.65
N GLY A 509 25.63 2.07 25.12
CA GLY A 509 25.69 1.46 26.46
C GLY A 509 25.39 2.41 27.63
N ASN A 510 24.92 3.63 27.35
CA ASN A 510 24.49 4.59 28.35
C ASN A 510 23.39 5.51 27.82
N ALA A 511 22.27 5.63 28.54
CA ALA A 511 21.11 6.43 28.12
C ALA A 511 21.39 7.94 27.98
N ALA A 512 22.25 8.51 28.83
CA ALA A 512 22.56 9.94 28.80
C ALA A 512 23.50 10.27 27.63
N LEU A 513 24.53 9.45 27.40
CA LEU A 513 25.40 9.59 26.22
C LEU A 513 24.64 9.34 24.92
N ALA A 514 23.76 8.34 24.87
CA ALA A 514 22.95 8.05 23.68
C ALA A 514 22.04 9.24 23.35
N LYS A 515 21.42 9.86 24.36
CA LYS A 515 20.65 11.10 24.16
C LYS A 515 21.54 12.27 23.73
N ALA A 516 22.67 12.48 24.38
CA ALA A 516 23.58 13.58 24.01
C ALA A 516 24.07 13.47 22.55
N ALA A 517 24.44 12.27 22.10
CA ALA A 517 24.81 12.02 20.71
C ALA A 517 23.65 12.26 19.73
N SER A 518 22.44 11.82 20.08
CA SER A 518 21.22 12.05 19.29
C SER A 518 20.86 13.54 19.18
N ASP A 519 21.02 14.30 20.28
CA ASP A 519 20.77 15.74 20.31
C ASP A 519 21.84 16.52 19.51
N MET A 520 23.13 16.16 19.63
CA MET A 520 24.22 16.77 18.87
C MET A 520 24.12 16.49 17.36
N LEU A 521 23.81 15.25 16.95
CA LEU A 521 23.55 14.93 15.54
C LEU A 521 22.45 15.83 14.96
N LEU A 522 21.38 16.06 15.72
CA LEU A 522 20.25 16.88 15.27
C LEU A 522 20.58 18.37 15.23
N GLN A 523 21.27 18.89 16.25
CA GLN A 523 21.54 20.32 16.40
C GLN A 523 22.73 20.76 15.55
N ASP A 524 23.88 20.13 15.72
CA ASP A 524 25.15 20.57 15.11
C ASP A 524 25.22 20.15 13.62
N TYR A 525 24.67 18.99 13.26
CA TYR A 525 24.80 18.38 11.92
C TYR A 525 23.49 18.21 11.14
N GLN A 526 22.34 18.60 11.71
CA GLN A 526 21.01 18.46 11.09
C GLN A 526 20.69 17.01 10.65
N ILE A 527 21.19 16.03 11.41
CA ILE A 527 20.97 14.59 11.23
C ILE A 527 20.02 14.08 12.31
N TYR A 528 18.85 13.59 11.93
CA TYR A 528 17.92 13.00 12.89
C TYR A 528 18.10 11.48 12.99
N VAL A 529 18.81 11.05 14.04
CA VAL A 529 18.86 9.66 14.52
C VAL A 529 18.38 9.64 15.96
N GLN A 530 17.33 8.87 16.25
CA GLN A 530 16.75 8.76 17.59
C GLN A 530 17.58 7.85 18.51
N SER A 531 17.87 8.31 19.74
CA SER A 531 18.40 7.48 20.82
C SER A 531 17.36 6.49 21.34
N ILE A 532 17.74 5.21 21.45
CA ILE A 532 16.89 4.11 21.91
C ILE A 532 17.35 3.66 23.31
N ASN A 533 16.48 3.89 24.29
CA ASN A 533 16.73 3.64 25.72
C ASN A 533 15.64 2.71 26.32
N TYR A 534 15.78 2.35 27.60
CA TYR A 534 14.73 1.64 28.35
C TYR A 534 13.36 2.35 28.27
N PRO A 535 12.21 1.64 28.19
CA PRO A 535 12.04 0.18 28.18
C PRO A 535 12.15 -0.48 26.79
N THR A 536 12.58 0.23 25.75
CA THR A 536 12.64 -0.30 24.38
C THR A 536 13.84 -1.24 24.18
N VAL A 537 14.94 -1.01 24.92
CA VAL A 537 16.07 -1.94 25.05
C VAL A 537 16.45 -2.09 26.53
N PRO A 538 17.14 -3.18 26.93
CA PRO A 538 17.66 -3.31 28.29
C PRO A 538 18.63 -2.18 28.66
N VAL A 539 18.68 -1.85 29.96
CA VAL A 539 19.65 -0.87 30.50
C VAL A 539 21.08 -1.36 30.24
N GLY A 540 21.96 -0.46 29.82
CA GLY A 540 23.32 -0.78 29.39
C GLY A 540 23.43 -1.28 27.94
N GLN A 541 22.30 -1.42 27.22
CA GLN A 541 22.26 -1.74 25.79
C GLN A 541 21.70 -0.60 24.92
N GLU A 542 21.73 0.64 25.45
CA GLU A 542 21.27 1.83 24.76
C GLU A 542 22.07 2.07 23.48
N ARG A 543 21.37 2.55 22.45
CA ARG A 543 21.90 2.58 21.08
C ARG A 543 21.32 3.71 20.25
N LEU A 544 22.04 4.13 19.23
CA LEU A 544 21.47 4.85 18.09
C LEU A 544 20.96 3.82 17.08
N ARG A 545 19.75 4.02 16.54
CA ARG A 545 19.16 3.09 15.56
C ARG A 545 19.02 3.77 14.20
N ILE A 546 19.91 3.40 13.29
CA ILE A 546 19.97 3.89 11.93
C ILE A 546 19.29 2.88 10.99
N THR A 547 18.52 3.40 10.05
CA THR A 547 17.73 2.65 9.07
C THR A 547 17.89 3.26 7.69
N PRO A 548 18.94 2.87 6.94
CA PRO A 548 19.15 3.34 5.58
C PRO A 548 17.99 2.97 4.66
N THR A 549 17.84 3.74 3.59
CA THR A 549 16.78 3.59 2.58
C THR A 549 17.37 3.83 1.18
N PRO A 550 16.67 3.50 0.08
CA PRO A 550 17.10 3.84 -1.27
C PRO A 550 17.28 5.34 -1.56
N GLY A 551 16.84 6.22 -0.65
CA GLY A 551 17.06 7.66 -0.75
C GLY A 551 18.33 8.16 -0.05
N HIS A 552 19.00 7.33 0.74
CA HIS A 552 20.22 7.69 1.46
C HIS A 552 21.46 7.51 0.58
N THR A 553 21.61 8.41 -0.38
CA THR A 553 22.74 8.44 -1.32
C THR A 553 24.09 8.60 -0.62
N LYS A 554 25.18 8.48 -1.39
CA LYS A 554 26.57 8.57 -0.90
C LYS A 554 26.80 9.83 -0.07
N GLU A 555 26.28 10.96 -0.52
CA GLU A 555 26.48 12.27 0.09
C GLU A 555 25.94 12.27 1.53
N PHE A 556 24.68 11.83 1.72
CA PHE A 556 24.09 11.70 3.05
C PHE A 556 24.83 10.69 3.92
N ARG A 557 25.28 9.55 3.36
CA ARG A 557 26.05 8.54 4.09
C ARG A 557 27.34 9.14 4.63
N ASP A 558 28.09 9.84 3.79
CA ASP A 558 29.39 10.38 4.14
C ASP A 558 29.23 11.50 5.21
N GLU A 559 28.19 12.34 5.10
CA GLU A 559 27.78 13.29 6.15
C GLU A 559 27.48 12.57 7.48
N LEU A 560 26.67 11.50 7.45
CA LEU A 560 26.31 10.71 8.63
C LEU A 560 27.53 10.11 9.31
N VAL A 561 28.39 9.44 8.54
CA VAL A 561 29.54 8.71 9.08
C VAL A 561 30.54 9.68 9.69
N ALA A 562 30.81 10.82 9.05
CA ALA A 562 31.69 11.85 9.60
C ALA A 562 31.14 12.48 10.89
N ALA A 563 29.85 12.79 10.94
CA ALA A 563 29.21 13.35 12.13
C ALA A 563 29.19 12.37 13.32
N VAL A 564 28.90 11.09 13.06
CA VAL A 564 28.92 10.04 14.10
C VAL A 564 30.33 9.85 14.66
N ASP A 565 31.37 9.85 13.83
CA ASP A 565 32.76 9.65 14.23
C ASP A 565 33.34 10.81 15.06
N GLU A 566 32.99 12.06 14.71
CA GLU A 566 33.28 13.26 15.52
C GLU A 566 32.62 13.15 16.90
N ILE A 567 31.30 12.91 16.91
CA ILE A 567 30.51 12.90 18.15
C ILE A 567 30.95 11.77 19.09
N TRP A 568 31.31 10.60 18.55
CA TRP A 568 31.88 9.50 19.34
C TRP A 568 33.14 9.94 20.08
N THR A 569 34.04 10.64 19.38
CA THR A 569 35.28 11.18 19.94
C THR A 569 35.00 12.26 20.96
N ARG A 570 34.14 13.24 20.64
CA ARG A 570 33.80 14.40 21.47
C ARG A 570 33.09 14.03 22.77
N LEU A 571 32.27 12.97 22.76
CA LEU A 571 31.57 12.46 23.94
C LEU A 571 32.34 11.36 24.69
N GLY A 572 33.48 10.87 24.16
CA GLY A 572 34.22 9.76 24.75
C GLY A 572 33.41 8.47 24.79
N ILE A 573 32.62 8.18 23.75
CA ILE A 573 31.84 6.95 23.65
C ILE A 573 32.75 5.83 23.15
N LYS A 574 32.72 4.68 23.85
CA LYS A 574 33.51 3.49 23.53
C LYS A 574 33.38 3.07 22.07
N ARG A 575 34.52 2.86 21.42
CA ARG A 575 34.67 2.25 20.08
C ARG A 575 34.69 0.73 20.15
N THR A 576 34.64 0.04 19.00
CA THR A 576 34.59 -1.43 18.94
C THR A 576 35.81 -2.08 19.58
N SER A 577 37.01 -1.51 19.37
CA SER A 577 38.26 -1.92 20.01
C SER A 577 38.22 -1.82 21.54
N GLU A 578 37.60 -0.78 22.09
CA GLU A 578 37.44 -0.60 23.54
C GLU A 578 36.44 -1.60 24.14
N TRP A 579 35.34 -1.88 23.44
CA TRP A 579 34.43 -2.97 23.82
C TRP A 579 35.12 -4.34 23.77
N ALA A 580 36.00 -4.58 22.79
CA ALA A 580 36.77 -5.81 22.68
C ALA A 580 37.75 -5.99 23.86
N ALA A 581 38.40 -4.91 24.30
CA ALA A 581 39.27 -4.91 25.48
C ALA A 581 38.54 -5.28 26.79
N GLU A 582 37.21 -5.10 26.84
CA GLU A 582 36.35 -5.52 27.96
C GLU A 582 35.71 -6.92 27.76
N GLY A 583 36.13 -7.68 26.75
CA GLY A 583 35.60 -9.02 26.43
C GLY A 583 34.38 -9.03 25.50
N GLY A 584 34.02 -7.88 24.95
CA GLY A 584 32.96 -7.68 23.98
C GLY A 584 31.54 -7.76 24.56
N PHE A 585 30.63 -6.96 24.00
CA PHE A 585 29.26 -6.82 24.50
C PHE A 585 28.24 -6.95 23.35
N ILE A 586 27.24 -7.82 23.54
CA ILE A 586 26.16 -8.11 22.57
C ILE A 586 26.61 -8.27 21.10
N GLY A 587 27.79 -8.87 20.90
CA GLY A 587 28.40 -9.13 19.58
C GLY A 587 29.47 -8.11 19.19
N VAL A 588 29.39 -6.87 19.67
CA VAL A 588 30.42 -5.84 19.47
C VAL A 588 31.71 -6.25 20.17
N GLY A 589 32.83 -6.20 19.45
CA GLY A 589 34.15 -6.52 20.00
C GLY A 589 34.38 -8.00 20.35
N LYS A 590 33.53 -8.92 19.86
CA LYS A 590 33.71 -10.36 20.04
C LYS A 590 34.33 -11.01 18.80
N GLU A 591 35.40 -11.76 18.98
CA GLU A 591 36.02 -12.55 17.91
C GLU A 591 35.03 -13.61 17.38
N GLY A 592 35.12 -13.89 16.07
CA GLY A 592 34.30 -14.91 15.40
C GLY A 592 32.82 -14.55 15.15
N VAL A 593 32.34 -13.39 15.61
CA VAL A 593 30.94 -12.95 15.36
C VAL A 593 30.83 -12.31 13.97
N SER A 594 30.69 -13.15 12.95
CA SER A 594 30.30 -12.74 11.59
C SER A 594 28.94 -13.33 11.25
N GLU A 595 27.92 -12.49 11.12
CA GLU A 595 26.59 -12.92 10.63
C GLU A 595 26.48 -12.63 9.13
N GLU A 596 26.29 -13.66 8.32
CA GLU A 596 26.12 -13.55 6.87
C GLU A 596 24.83 -12.80 6.54
N ALA A 597 24.93 -11.72 5.76
CA ALA A 597 23.77 -10.92 5.37
C ALA A 597 22.75 -11.77 4.60
N LEU A 598 21.48 -11.70 5.02
CA LEU A 598 20.44 -12.59 4.50
C LEU A 598 20.28 -12.47 2.98
N TRP A 599 20.35 -11.25 2.44
CA TRP A 599 20.52 -11.00 1.01
C TRP A 599 21.96 -11.31 0.58
N THR A 600 22.11 -12.34 -0.25
CA THR A 600 23.39 -12.81 -0.81
C THR A 600 23.99 -11.86 -1.87
N ASP A 601 25.30 -11.97 -2.11
CA ASP A 601 25.98 -11.24 -3.19
C ASP A 601 25.39 -11.57 -4.58
N LYS A 602 24.92 -12.80 -4.80
CA LYS A 602 24.19 -13.23 -6.01
C LYS A 602 22.89 -12.45 -6.19
N GLN A 603 22.01 -12.42 -5.18
CA GLN A 603 20.70 -11.73 -5.23
C GLN A 603 20.86 -10.21 -5.39
N LEU A 604 21.92 -9.62 -4.82
CA LEU A 604 22.22 -8.19 -5.00
C LEU A 604 22.90 -7.87 -6.33
N GLY A 605 23.40 -8.87 -7.08
CA GLY A 605 24.14 -8.66 -8.33
C GLY A 605 25.61 -8.25 -8.12
N ILE A 606 26.12 -8.34 -6.90
CA ILE A 606 27.51 -8.01 -6.53
C ILE A 606 28.48 -9.00 -7.16
N GLU A 607 28.13 -10.29 -7.22
CA GLU A 607 28.97 -11.31 -7.90
C GLU A 607 29.17 -11.00 -9.38
N GLN A 608 28.10 -10.55 -10.05
CA GLN A 608 28.13 -10.21 -11.47
C GLN A 608 28.97 -8.95 -11.70
N ALA A 609 28.76 -7.91 -10.89
CA ALA A 609 29.58 -6.70 -10.92
C ALA A 609 31.07 -7.00 -10.65
N ARG A 610 31.37 -7.91 -9.70
CA ARG A 610 32.74 -8.38 -9.40
C ARG A 610 33.39 -9.03 -10.63
N LYS A 611 32.69 -9.92 -11.33
CA LYS A 611 33.17 -10.57 -12.56
C LYS A 611 33.41 -9.55 -13.68
N GLU A 612 32.47 -8.63 -13.90
CA GLU A 612 32.56 -7.57 -14.91
C GLU A 612 33.75 -6.63 -14.66
N MET A 613 33.95 -6.17 -13.42
CA MET A 613 35.05 -5.27 -13.06
C MET A 613 36.43 -5.94 -13.12
N MET A 614 36.51 -7.23 -12.77
CA MET A 614 37.73 -8.01 -12.95
C MET A 614 38.07 -8.20 -14.44
N ALA A 615 37.07 -8.38 -15.31
CA ALA A 615 37.27 -8.51 -16.75
C ALA A 615 37.67 -7.19 -17.45
N THR A 616 37.22 -6.04 -16.95
CA THR A 616 37.55 -4.72 -17.53
C THR A 616 38.80 -4.06 -16.94
N GLY A 617 39.46 -4.69 -15.97
CA GLY A 617 40.65 -4.13 -15.30
C GLY A 617 40.36 -2.93 -14.40
N GLN A 618 39.09 -2.60 -14.11
CA GLN A 618 38.69 -1.44 -13.31
C GLN A 618 38.81 -1.67 -11.78
N VAL A 619 39.86 -2.37 -11.35
CA VAL A 619 40.17 -2.54 -9.92
C VAL A 619 40.97 -1.33 -9.43
N GLN A 620 40.25 -0.24 -9.11
CA GLN A 620 40.85 0.84 -8.32
C GLN A 620 41.06 0.38 -6.88
N ASN A 621 42.31 0.44 -6.40
CA ASN A 621 42.65 0.17 -5.00
C ASN A 621 41.78 1.03 -4.07
N GLY A 622 40.94 0.37 -3.25
CA GLY A 622 40.17 1.01 -2.18
C GLY A 622 38.67 1.23 -2.42
N THR A 623 38.10 0.93 -3.59
CA THR A 623 36.63 1.00 -3.78
C THR A 623 35.97 -0.35 -3.50
N SER A 624 34.99 -0.43 -2.59
CA SER A 624 34.24 -1.67 -2.36
C SER A 624 33.33 -2.02 -3.55
N PHE A 625 33.07 -3.31 -3.79
CA PHE A 625 32.16 -3.73 -4.87
C PHE A 625 30.74 -3.19 -4.67
N THR A 626 30.32 -3.03 -3.41
CA THR A 626 29.06 -2.37 -3.01
C THR A 626 29.00 -0.93 -3.54
N GLU A 627 30.06 -0.15 -3.32
CA GLU A 627 30.17 1.24 -3.78
C GLU A 627 30.21 1.36 -5.32
N ALA A 628 30.89 0.45 -6.01
CA ALA A 628 30.91 0.44 -7.47
C ALA A 628 29.53 0.13 -8.08
N LEU A 629 28.78 -0.80 -7.47
CA LEU A 629 27.42 -1.12 -7.88
C LEU A 629 26.44 0.04 -7.59
N LEU A 630 26.54 0.68 -6.42
CA LEU A 630 25.76 1.89 -6.11
C LEU A 630 26.05 3.05 -7.08
N LYS A 631 27.32 3.26 -7.46
CA LYS A 631 27.68 4.21 -8.53
C LYS A 631 27.05 3.84 -9.86
N ARG A 632 27.01 2.55 -10.22
CA ARG A 632 26.34 2.08 -11.46
C ARG A 632 24.84 2.29 -11.41
N GLU A 633 24.17 2.02 -10.29
CA GLU A 633 22.72 2.23 -10.17
C GLU A 633 22.35 3.73 -10.10
N SER A 634 23.25 4.57 -9.57
CA SER A 634 23.14 6.03 -9.62
C SER A 634 23.36 6.60 -11.03
N ALA A 635 24.35 6.09 -11.78
CA ALA A 635 24.71 6.57 -13.11
C ALA A 635 23.83 6.00 -14.23
N GLY A 636 23.42 4.73 -14.13
CA GLY A 636 22.47 4.07 -15.03
C GLY A 636 21.02 4.55 -14.85
N GLY A 637 20.75 5.22 -13.72
CA GLY A 637 19.44 5.78 -13.39
C GLY A 637 18.45 4.70 -12.96
N SER A 638 18.16 4.68 -11.66
CA SER A 638 16.96 4.08 -11.06
C SER A 638 15.78 4.12 -12.04
N GLY A 639 15.26 2.93 -12.40
CA GLY A 639 14.21 2.70 -13.39
C GLY A 639 12.83 3.19 -12.94
N TYR A 640 12.73 4.47 -12.58
CA TYR A 640 11.49 5.14 -12.21
C TYR A 640 11.55 6.62 -12.61
N TRP A 641 11.30 6.87 -13.90
CA TRP A 641 11.39 8.21 -14.49
C TRP A 641 10.27 9.13 -13.98
N ARG A 642 10.53 9.85 -12.89
CA ARG A 642 9.67 10.96 -12.43
C ARG A 642 9.65 12.07 -13.47
N GLY A 643 8.45 12.54 -13.79
CA GLY A 643 8.25 13.66 -14.69
C GLY A 643 8.98 14.94 -14.27
N ARG A 644 9.78 15.45 -15.20
CA ARG A 644 9.98 16.87 -15.46
C ARG A 644 10.04 17.03 -16.99
N ARG A 645 9.55 18.15 -17.50
CA ARG A 645 9.66 18.55 -18.92
C ARG A 645 11.11 18.38 -19.38
N LEU A 646 11.34 17.54 -20.40
CA LEU A 646 12.66 17.29 -21.00
C LEU A 646 12.67 17.81 -22.43
N GLU A 647 13.45 18.86 -22.67
CA GLU A 647 13.52 19.57 -23.97
C GLU A 647 14.46 18.90 -24.99
N THR A 648 15.05 17.74 -24.69
CA THR A 648 15.94 17.01 -25.61
C THR A 648 15.62 15.52 -25.67
N GLY A 649 15.55 15.00 -26.90
CA GLY A 649 15.02 13.66 -27.20
C GLY A 649 15.95 12.53 -26.76
N ARG A 650 15.34 11.41 -26.30
CA ARG A 650 16.04 10.23 -25.80
C ARG A 650 16.00 9.09 -26.83
N LEU A 651 17.15 8.43 -27.00
CA LEU A 651 17.31 7.18 -27.72
C LEU A 651 17.29 6.02 -26.71
N MET A 652 16.53 4.97 -26.99
CA MET A 652 16.42 3.78 -26.16
C MET A 652 16.53 2.54 -27.06
N HIS A 653 17.42 1.60 -26.70
CA HIS A 653 17.57 0.29 -27.34
C HIS A 653 17.15 -0.79 -26.33
N ASP A 654 16.82 -1.99 -26.83
CA ASP A 654 16.59 -3.22 -26.06
C ASP A 654 15.55 -3.10 -24.91
N CYS A 655 14.42 -2.42 -25.14
CA CYS A 655 13.41 -2.21 -24.09
C CYS A 655 12.27 -3.24 -24.08
N THR A 656 12.16 -4.05 -23.02
CA THR A 656 10.98 -4.94 -22.84
C THR A 656 9.67 -4.13 -22.73
N THR A 657 9.68 -2.97 -22.08
CA THR A 657 8.54 -2.04 -22.10
C THR A 657 8.99 -0.59 -21.89
N ALA A 658 8.59 0.30 -22.79
CA ALA A 658 8.68 1.75 -22.62
C ALA A 658 7.31 2.33 -22.26
N ARG A 659 7.26 3.18 -21.23
CA ARG A 659 6.09 4.01 -20.88
C ARG A 659 6.53 5.46 -20.75
N LEU A 660 6.14 6.33 -21.68
CA LEU A 660 6.47 7.76 -21.66
C LEU A 660 5.19 8.61 -21.70
N HIS A 661 5.23 9.75 -21.02
CA HIS A 661 4.21 10.79 -21.01
C HIS A 661 4.92 12.14 -21.22
N ASP A 662 4.24 13.12 -21.82
CA ASP A 662 4.72 14.51 -22.00
C ASP A 662 6.09 14.63 -22.73
N CYS A 663 6.34 13.85 -23.80
CA CYS A 663 7.63 13.82 -24.49
C CYS A 663 7.70 14.61 -25.80
N THR A 664 8.69 15.49 -25.98
CA THR A 664 8.87 16.17 -27.27
C THR A 664 9.37 15.20 -28.36
N THR A 665 10.24 14.26 -28.02
CA THR A 665 10.67 13.21 -28.96
C THR A 665 11.06 11.91 -28.25
N ALA A 666 10.42 10.80 -28.63
CA ALA A 666 10.82 9.44 -28.29
C ALA A 666 11.47 8.75 -29.49
N ARG A 667 12.60 8.06 -29.29
CA ARG A 667 13.20 7.15 -30.27
C ARG A 667 13.46 5.80 -29.60
N LEU A 668 12.72 4.76 -29.99
CA LEU A 668 12.86 3.41 -29.47
C LEU A 668 13.26 2.45 -30.59
N HIS A 669 14.19 1.55 -30.28
CA HIS A 669 14.63 0.42 -31.08
C HIS A 669 14.49 -0.85 -30.25
N ASP A 670 14.20 -1.98 -30.90
CA ASP A 670 14.17 -3.32 -30.29
C ASP A 670 13.28 -3.38 -29.03
N CYS A 671 12.04 -2.87 -29.15
CA CYS A 671 11.19 -2.62 -28.00
C CYS A 671 9.90 -3.46 -28.01
N THR A 672 9.79 -4.46 -27.12
CA THR A 672 8.65 -5.40 -27.13
C THR A 672 7.30 -4.71 -26.91
N THR A 673 7.24 -3.63 -26.11
CA THR A 673 6.01 -2.84 -25.94
C THR A 673 6.29 -1.36 -25.71
N ALA A 674 5.82 -0.51 -26.61
CA ALA A 674 5.81 0.94 -26.43
C ALA A 674 4.41 1.44 -26.00
N ARG A 675 4.35 2.27 -24.94
CA ARG A 675 3.16 3.04 -24.56
C ARG A 675 3.53 4.51 -24.41
N LEU A 676 3.09 5.36 -25.33
CA LEU A 676 3.36 6.80 -25.28
C LEU A 676 2.04 7.58 -25.21
N HIS A 677 2.01 8.60 -24.36
CA HIS A 677 0.94 9.59 -24.27
C HIS A 677 1.57 10.98 -24.39
N ASP A 678 0.85 11.94 -24.96
CA ASP A 678 1.27 13.35 -25.06
C ASP A 678 2.69 13.52 -25.64
N CYS A 679 3.01 12.76 -26.70
CA CYS A 679 4.35 12.73 -27.26
C CYS A 679 4.42 13.39 -28.65
N THR A 680 4.98 14.60 -28.73
CA THR A 680 4.99 15.42 -29.96
C THR A 680 5.58 14.67 -31.16
N THR A 681 6.59 13.81 -30.96
CA THR A 681 7.11 12.93 -32.02
C THR A 681 7.58 11.58 -31.47
N ALA A 682 7.07 10.48 -32.02
CA ALA A 682 7.51 9.12 -31.75
C ALA A 682 8.20 8.52 -32.99
N ARG A 683 9.38 7.94 -32.80
CA ARG A 683 10.06 7.08 -33.80
C ARG A 683 10.30 5.71 -33.20
N LEU A 684 9.79 4.68 -33.85
CA LEU A 684 9.82 3.30 -33.38
C LEU A 684 10.40 2.40 -34.49
N HIS A 685 11.37 1.57 -34.13
CA HIS A 685 11.93 0.52 -34.97
C HIS A 685 11.84 -0.80 -34.19
N ASP A 686 11.51 -1.90 -34.87
CA ASP A 686 11.49 -3.26 -34.30
C ASP A 686 10.64 -3.35 -33.01
N CYS A 687 9.35 -3.02 -33.14
CA CYS A 687 8.43 -2.91 -32.01
C CYS A 687 7.25 -3.89 -32.10
N THR A 688 7.19 -4.90 -31.23
CA THR A 688 6.11 -5.90 -31.28
C THR A 688 4.72 -5.29 -31.03
N THR A 689 4.59 -4.30 -30.14
CA THR A 689 3.31 -3.63 -29.88
C THR A 689 3.49 -2.17 -29.49
N ALA A 690 2.92 -1.26 -30.27
CA ALA A 690 2.87 0.16 -29.98
C ALA A 690 1.44 0.61 -29.61
N ARG A 691 1.30 1.36 -28.50
CA ARG A 691 0.07 2.04 -28.08
C ARG A 691 0.36 3.52 -27.87
N LEU A 692 -0.27 4.39 -28.66
CA LEU A 692 0.09 5.80 -28.77
C LEU A 692 -1.16 6.67 -28.67
N HIS A 693 -1.08 7.74 -27.89
CA HIS A 693 -2.10 8.79 -27.74
C HIS A 693 -1.45 10.16 -27.91
N ASP A 694 -2.10 11.08 -28.62
CA ASP A 694 -1.65 12.47 -28.80
C ASP A 694 -0.23 12.56 -29.39
N CYS A 695 -0.01 11.90 -30.53
CA CYS A 695 1.32 11.67 -31.12
C CYS A 695 1.42 11.92 -32.64
N THR A 696 2.51 12.54 -33.09
CA THR A 696 3.01 12.35 -34.47
C THR A 696 3.98 11.17 -34.48
N THR A 697 3.72 10.15 -35.29
CA THR A 697 4.44 8.86 -35.24
C THR A 697 5.05 8.48 -36.59
N ALA A 698 6.28 7.99 -36.56
CA ALA A 698 6.87 7.18 -37.62
C ALA A 698 7.33 5.83 -37.04
N MET A 699 6.97 4.72 -37.68
CA MET A 699 7.29 3.38 -37.22
C MET A 699 7.62 2.45 -38.38
N HIS A 700 8.65 1.64 -38.17
CA HIS A 700 9.05 0.53 -39.03
C HIS A 700 8.99 -0.77 -38.22
N ASP A 701 8.71 -1.88 -38.89
CA ASP A 701 8.78 -3.24 -38.34
C ASP A 701 7.95 -3.42 -37.06
N CYS A 702 6.62 -3.42 -37.21
CA CYS A 702 5.69 -3.49 -36.08
C CYS A 702 4.59 -4.54 -36.24
N THR A 703 4.50 -5.48 -35.29
CA THR A 703 3.42 -6.49 -35.33
C THR A 703 2.04 -5.89 -35.04
N THR A 704 1.91 -4.91 -34.14
CA THR A 704 0.62 -4.27 -33.85
C THR A 704 0.75 -2.81 -33.42
N ALA A 705 0.20 -1.91 -34.25
CA ALA A 705 0.09 -0.48 -33.98
C ALA A 705 -1.34 -0.12 -33.54
N ARG A 706 -1.47 0.56 -32.40
CA ARG A 706 -2.72 1.18 -31.94
C ARG A 706 -2.48 2.66 -31.64
N LEU A 707 -3.04 3.54 -32.46
CA LEU A 707 -2.95 4.98 -32.28
C LEU A 707 -4.34 5.60 -32.07
N HIS A 708 -4.39 6.59 -31.19
CA HIS A 708 -5.50 7.51 -30.96
C HIS A 708 -4.95 8.93 -31.06
N ASP A 709 -5.78 9.87 -31.54
CA ASP A 709 -5.49 11.31 -31.52
C ASP A 709 -4.16 11.67 -32.23
N CYS A 710 -3.94 11.13 -33.44
CA CYS A 710 -2.67 11.27 -34.16
C CYS A 710 -2.68 12.35 -35.26
N THR A 711 -1.81 13.36 -35.16
CA THR A 711 -1.64 14.34 -36.24
C THR A 711 -1.08 13.71 -37.52
N THR A 712 -0.15 12.76 -37.38
CA THR A 712 0.34 11.95 -38.51
C THR A 712 0.85 10.61 -38.03
N ALA A 713 0.44 9.52 -38.69
CA ALA A 713 0.98 8.19 -38.52
C ALA A 713 1.65 7.74 -39.83
N ARG A 714 2.94 7.37 -39.76
CA ARG A 714 3.69 6.74 -40.86
C ARG A 714 4.09 5.35 -40.40
N LEU A 715 3.58 4.31 -41.05
CA LEU A 715 3.81 2.91 -40.72
C LEU A 715 4.36 2.18 -41.94
N HIS A 716 5.47 1.47 -41.75
CA HIS A 716 6.03 0.51 -42.70
C HIS A 716 6.05 -0.87 -42.04
N ASP A 717 5.88 -1.93 -42.83
CA ASP A 717 6.05 -3.33 -42.41
C ASP A 717 5.23 -3.67 -41.16
N CYS A 718 3.92 -3.41 -41.24
CA CYS A 718 3.01 -3.45 -40.09
C CYS A 718 1.92 -4.52 -40.24
N THR A 719 1.93 -5.57 -39.41
CA THR A 719 0.94 -6.66 -39.55
C THR A 719 -0.48 -6.18 -39.24
N THR A 720 -0.67 -5.29 -38.26
CA THR A 720 -1.99 -4.73 -37.92
C THR A 720 -1.91 -3.31 -37.41
N ALA A 721 -2.51 -2.38 -38.17
CA ALA A 721 -2.66 -0.98 -37.81
C ALA A 721 -4.11 -0.66 -37.43
N ARG A 722 -4.32 -0.08 -36.25
CA ARG A 722 -5.62 0.41 -35.76
C ARG A 722 -5.49 1.87 -35.32
N LEU A 723 -6.10 2.77 -36.08
CA LEU A 723 -6.02 4.21 -35.88
C LEU A 723 -7.44 4.76 -35.63
N HIS A 724 -7.54 5.64 -34.64
CA HIS A 724 -8.71 6.47 -34.35
C HIS A 724 -8.27 7.94 -34.34
N ASP A 725 -9.13 8.84 -34.81
CA ASP A 725 -8.96 10.29 -34.69
C ASP A 725 -7.60 10.78 -35.24
N CYS A 726 -7.34 10.51 -36.52
CA CYS A 726 -6.02 10.72 -37.13
C CYS A 726 -6.04 11.65 -38.35
N THR A 727 -5.32 12.78 -38.30
CA THR A 727 -5.35 13.75 -39.40
C THR A 727 -4.69 13.21 -40.68
N THR A 728 -3.61 12.42 -40.58
CA THR A 728 -2.97 11.81 -41.75
C THR A 728 -2.36 10.45 -41.46
N ALA A 729 -2.90 9.40 -42.08
CA ALA A 729 -2.35 8.06 -42.06
C ALA A 729 -1.59 7.77 -43.37
N ARG A 730 -0.34 7.29 -43.27
CA ARG A 730 0.46 6.77 -44.38
C ARG A 730 0.97 5.37 -44.01
N LEU A 731 0.47 4.36 -44.71
CA LEU A 731 0.80 2.96 -44.46
C LEU A 731 1.40 2.36 -45.74
N HIS A 732 2.52 1.66 -45.59
CA HIS A 732 3.13 0.81 -46.60
C HIS A 732 3.25 -0.61 -46.02
N ASP A 733 3.11 -1.63 -46.86
CA ASP A 733 3.36 -3.04 -46.50
C ASP A 733 2.60 -3.48 -45.25
N CYS A 734 1.28 -3.25 -45.26
CA CYS A 734 0.41 -3.44 -44.09
C CYS A 734 -0.65 -4.53 -44.31
N THR A 735 -0.57 -5.64 -43.57
CA THR A 735 -1.52 -6.76 -43.78
C THR A 735 -2.97 -6.36 -43.45
N THR A 736 -3.21 -5.58 -42.39
CA THR A 736 -4.56 -5.10 -42.04
C THR A 736 -4.53 -3.70 -41.45
N ALA A 737 -5.17 -2.77 -42.17
CA ALA A 737 -5.39 -1.39 -41.74
C ALA A 737 -6.86 -1.18 -41.35
N ARG A 738 -7.09 -0.65 -40.13
CA ARG A 738 -8.42 -0.24 -39.63
C ARG A 738 -8.36 1.20 -39.14
N LEU A 739 -9.00 2.11 -39.86
CA LEU A 739 -8.99 3.54 -39.60
C LEU A 739 -10.43 3.99 -39.32
N HIS A 740 -10.61 4.77 -38.26
CA HIS A 740 -11.82 5.51 -37.93
C HIS A 740 -11.45 6.99 -37.82
N ASP A 741 -12.33 7.89 -38.26
CA ASP A 741 -12.21 9.33 -38.08
C ASP A 741 -10.87 9.88 -38.60
N CYS A 742 -10.63 9.72 -39.92
CA CYS A 742 -9.34 9.98 -40.54
C CYS A 742 -9.42 10.99 -41.69
N THR A 743 -8.83 12.18 -41.54
CA THR A 743 -8.93 13.22 -42.59
C THR A 743 -8.24 12.81 -43.90
N THR A 744 -7.07 12.15 -43.85
CA THR A 744 -6.40 11.65 -45.06
C THR A 744 -5.71 10.32 -44.83
N ALA A 745 -6.17 9.28 -45.51
CA ALA A 745 -5.57 7.96 -45.53
C ALA A 745 -4.82 7.72 -46.85
N ARG A 746 -3.55 7.31 -46.79
CA ARG A 746 -2.75 6.87 -47.93
C ARG A 746 -2.18 5.48 -47.64
N LEU A 747 -2.63 4.47 -48.37
CA LEU A 747 -2.23 3.08 -48.19
C LEU A 747 -1.62 2.58 -49.51
N HIS A 748 -0.48 1.91 -49.40
CA HIS A 748 0.17 1.14 -50.46
C HIS A 748 0.37 -0.29 -49.94
N ASP A 749 0.27 -1.29 -50.83
CA ASP A 749 0.60 -2.69 -50.54
C ASP A 749 -0.12 -3.24 -49.30
N CYS A 750 -1.45 -3.08 -49.27
CA CYS A 750 -2.28 -3.39 -48.11
C CYS A 750 -3.31 -4.49 -48.39
N THR A 751 -3.15 -5.66 -47.75
CA THR A 751 -4.04 -6.82 -47.99
C THR A 751 -5.50 -6.53 -47.62
N THR A 752 -5.75 -5.80 -46.52
CA THR A 752 -7.11 -5.40 -46.14
C THR A 752 -7.15 -4.02 -45.50
N ALA A 753 -7.79 -3.08 -46.19
CA ALA A 753 -8.08 -1.74 -45.71
C ALA A 753 -9.57 -1.62 -45.30
N ARG A 754 -9.82 -1.16 -44.07
CA ARG A 754 -11.16 -0.80 -43.58
C ARG A 754 -11.14 0.61 -43.03
N LEU A 755 -11.85 1.52 -43.70
CA LEU A 755 -11.91 2.94 -43.36
C LEU A 755 -13.38 3.29 -43.07
N HIS A 756 -13.59 4.01 -41.97
CA HIS A 756 -14.84 4.67 -41.61
C HIS A 756 -14.55 6.16 -41.43
N ASP A 757 -15.49 7.03 -41.82
CA ASP A 757 -15.45 8.47 -41.57
C ASP A 757 -14.14 9.11 -42.06
N CYS A 758 -13.92 9.04 -43.38
CA CYS A 758 -12.64 9.42 -43.99
C CYS A 758 -12.79 10.47 -45.10
N THR A 759 -12.27 11.68 -44.90
CA THR A 759 -12.42 12.77 -45.89
C THR A 759 -11.69 12.45 -47.21
N THR A 760 -10.50 11.84 -47.18
CA THR A 760 -9.80 11.44 -48.40
C THR A 760 -9.03 10.13 -48.22
N ALA A 761 -9.45 9.09 -48.94
CA ALA A 761 -8.77 7.81 -49.02
C ALA A 761 -8.04 7.66 -50.37
N ARG A 762 -6.75 7.31 -50.33
CA ARG A 762 -5.94 6.98 -51.51
C ARG A 762 -5.28 5.62 -51.30
N LEU A 763 -5.70 4.63 -52.06
CA LEU A 763 -5.26 3.23 -51.95
C LEU A 763 -4.63 2.81 -53.28
N HIS A 764 -3.46 2.17 -53.20
CA HIS A 764 -2.80 1.47 -54.30
C HIS A 764 -2.52 0.03 -53.85
N ASP A 765 -2.56 -0.92 -54.78
CA ASP A 765 -2.14 -2.32 -54.57
C ASP A 765 -2.83 -2.98 -53.35
N CYS A 766 -4.15 -2.80 -53.26
CA CYS A 766 -4.95 -3.24 -52.11
C CYS A 766 -5.87 -4.42 -52.47
N THR A 767 -5.63 -5.60 -51.89
CA THR A 767 -6.45 -6.80 -52.18
C THR A 767 -7.91 -6.61 -51.80
N THR A 768 -8.20 -5.96 -50.66
CA THR A 768 -9.58 -5.62 -50.27
C THR A 768 -9.67 -4.25 -49.60
N ALA A 769 -10.42 -3.35 -50.20
CA ALA A 769 -10.77 -2.04 -49.68
C ALA A 769 -12.25 -2.00 -49.26
N ARG A 770 -12.53 -1.60 -48.03
CA ARG A 770 -13.88 -1.35 -47.50
C ARG A 770 -13.94 0.04 -46.90
N LEU A 771 -14.68 0.95 -47.52
CA LEU A 771 -14.83 2.34 -47.14
C LEU A 771 -16.30 2.61 -46.81
N HIS A 772 -16.55 3.26 -45.69
CA HIS A 772 -17.84 3.82 -45.29
C HIS A 772 -17.63 5.31 -45.02
N ASP A 773 -18.63 6.14 -45.36
CA ASP A 773 -18.68 7.57 -45.03
C ASP A 773 -17.41 8.32 -45.51
N CYS A 774 -17.18 8.30 -46.83
CA CYS A 774 -15.94 8.80 -47.43
C CYS A 774 -16.15 9.92 -48.46
N THR A 775 -15.64 11.12 -48.20
CA THR A 775 -15.86 12.26 -49.12
C THR A 775 -15.13 12.05 -50.46
N THR A 776 -13.91 11.51 -50.47
CA THR A 776 -13.18 11.20 -51.71
C THR A 776 -12.36 9.93 -51.59
N ALA A 777 -12.74 8.90 -52.35
CA ALA A 777 -12.02 7.65 -52.49
C ALA A 777 -11.28 7.61 -53.85
N ARG A 778 -9.97 7.32 -53.84
CA ARG A 778 -9.15 7.07 -55.03
C ARG A 778 -8.43 5.74 -54.88
N LEU A 779 -8.84 4.74 -55.68
CA LEU A 779 -8.32 3.38 -55.62
C LEU A 779 -7.68 3.05 -56.97
N HIS A 780 -6.50 2.45 -56.92
CA HIS A 780 -5.76 1.88 -58.05
C HIS A 780 -5.40 0.43 -57.70
N ASP A 781 -5.41 -0.47 -58.68
CA ASP A 781 -4.90 -1.84 -58.55
C ASP A 781 -5.54 -2.62 -57.37
N CYS A 782 -6.87 -2.53 -57.24
CA CYS A 782 -7.61 -3.08 -56.11
C CYS A 782 -8.46 -4.31 -56.51
N THR A 783 -8.15 -5.50 -55.97
CA THR A 783 -8.91 -6.72 -56.33
C THR A 783 -10.39 -6.63 -55.93
N THR A 784 -10.71 -6.05 -54.76
CA THR A 784 -12.10 -5.79 -54.36
C THR A 784 -12.25 -4.46 -53.63
N ALA A 785 -13.03 -3.56 -54.21
CA ALA A 785 -13.46 -2.30 -53.63
C ALA A 785 -14.93 -2.38 -53.20
N ARG A 786 -15.24 -2.01 -51.95
CA ARG A 786 -16.60 -1.83 -51.45
C ARG A 786 -16.72 -0.47 -50.77
N LEU A 787 -17.53 0.42 -51.34
CA LEU A 787 -17.75 1.78 -50.87
C LEU A 787 -19.24 1.94 -50.53
N HIS A 788 -19.52 2.53 -49.38
CA HIS A 788 -20.84 3.01 -48.96
C HIS A 788 -20.71 4.50 -48.63
N ASP A 789 -21.76 5.28 -48.91
CA ASP A 789 -21.89 6.68 -48.50
C ASP A 789 -20.68 7.53 -48.92
N CYS A 790 -20.42 7.54 -50.24
CA CYS A 790 -19.19 8.12 -50.81
C CYS A 790 -19.47 9.28 -51.76
N THR A 791 -19.02 10.50 -51.45
CA THR A 791 -19.31 11.66 -52.31
C THR A 791 -18.60 11.56 -53.67
N THR A 792 -17.33 11.17 -53.72
CA THR A 792 -16.59 10.96 -54.97
C THR A 792 -15.71 9.72 -54.94
N ALA A 793 -16.05 8.72 -55.74
CA ALA A 793 -15.26 7.52 -55.96
C ALA A 793 -14.52 7.58 -57.32
N ARG A 794 -13.21 7.33 -57.32
CA ARG A 794 -12.40 7.17 -58.54
C ARG A 794 -11.60 5.87 -58.45
N LEU A 795 -11.97 4.88 -59.25
CA LEU A 795 -11.39 3.55 -59.27
C LEU A 795 -10.72 3.30 -60.63
N HIS A 796 -9.51 2.76 -60.61
CA HIS A 796 -8.77 2.29 -61.76
C HIS A 796 -8.33 0.83 -61.49
N ASP A 797 -8.34 -0.01 -62.52
CA ASP A 797 -7.75 -1.36 -62.48
C ASP A 797 -8.31 -2.25 -61.34
N CYS A 798 -9.63 -2.17 -61.11
CA CYS A 798 -10.30 -2.87 -60.01
C CYS A 798 -11.06 -4.13 -60.49
N THR A 799 -10.68 -5.32 -60.02
CA THR A 799 -11.36 -6.56 -60.45
C THR A 799 -12.84 -6.59 -60.04
N THR A 800 -13.19 -6.07 -58.87
CA THR A 800 -14.59 -5.91 -58.44
C THR A 800 -14.81 -4.63 -57.66
N ALA A 801 -15.66 -3.75 -58.19
CA ALA A 801 -16.14 -2.53 -57.55
C ALA A 801 -17.61 -2.69 -57.13
N ARG A 802 -17.92 -2.41 -55.86
CA ARG A 802 -19.30 -2.30 -55.35
C ARG A 802 -19.47 -0.96 -54.64
N LEU A 803 -20.36 -0.12 -55.14
CA LEU A 803 -20.65 1.20 -54.60
C LEU A 803 -22.14 1.27 -54.24
N HIS A 804 -22.43 1.80 -53.08
CA HIS A 804 -23.77 2.17 -52.61
C HIS A 804 -23.75 3.65 -52.23
N ASP A 805 -24.83 4.38 -52.50
CA ASP A 805 -25.06 5.75 -52.03
C ASP A 805 -23.90 6.69 -52.39
N CYS A 806 -23.59 6.75 -53.68
CA CYS A 806 -22.39 7.45 -54.19
C CYS A 806 -22.76 8.65 -55.07
N THR A 807 -22.37 9.87 -54.69
CA THR A 807 -22.76 11.06 -55.49
C THR A 807 -22.08 11.07 -56.87
N THR A 808 -20.78 10.77 -56.94
CA THR A 808 -20.05 10.68 -58.22
C THR A 808 -19.09 9.49 -58.24
N ALA A 809 -19.37 8.51 -59.10
CA ALA A 809 -18.50 7.37 -59.38
C ALA A 809 -17.80 7.52 -60.74
N ARG A 810 -16.48 7.31 -60.77
CA ARG A 810 -15.67 7.22 -62.00
C ARG A 810 -14.84 5.95 -61.96
N LEU A 811 -15.14 4.98 -62.81
CA LEU A 811 -14.45 3.70 -62.90
C LEU A 811 -13.75 3.57 -64.25
N HIS A 812 -12.51 3.07 -64.25
CA HIS A 812 -11.71 2.73 -65.41
C HIS A 812 -11.22 1.27 -65.25
N ASP A 813 -11.18 0.50 -66.34
CA ASP A 813 -10.58 -0.85 -66.38
C ASP A 813 -11.10 -1.81 -65.29
N CYS A 814 -12.38 -1.70 -64.92
CA CYS A 814 -12.97 -2.53 -63.87
C CYS A 814 -13.65 -3.78 -64.44
N THR A 815 -13.24 -4.98 -64.02
CA THR A 815 -13.84 -6.23 -64.54
C THR A 815 -15.32 -6.37 -64.15
N THR A 816 -15.66 -6.02 -62.91
CA THR A 816 -17.06 -6.07 -62.43
C THR A 816 -17.42 -4.83 -61.62
N ALA A 817 -18.34 -4.00 -62.13
CA ALA A 817 -18.91 -2.86 -61.43
C ALA A 817 -20.34 -3.14 -60.97
N ARG A 818 -20.67 -2.82 -59.71
CA ARG A 818 -22.03 -2.81 -59.19
C ARG A 818 -22.28 -1.50 -58.45
N LEU A 819 -23.19 -0.68 -58.95
CA LEU A 819 -23.57 0.59 -58.34
C LEU A 819 -25.05 0.55 -57.97
N HIS A 820 -25.35 1.01 -56.76
CA HIS A 820 -26.69 1.26 -56.24
C HIS A 820 -26.75 2.73 -55.82
N ASP A 821 -27.87 3.41 -56.10
CA ASP A 821 -28.19 4.74 -55.58
C ASP A 821 -27.09 5.81 -55.89
N CYS A 822 -26.58 5.79 -57.13
CA CYS A 822 -25.47 6.64 -57.55
C CYS A 822 -25.94 7.83 -58.41
N THR A 823 -25.74 9.07 -57.95
CA THR A 823 -26.24 10.25 -58.68
C THR A 823 -25.58 10.44 -60.05
N THR A 824 -24.25 10.27 -60.16
CA THR A 824 -23.53 10.32 -61.43
C THR A 824 -22.48 9.22 -61.54
N ALA A 825 -22.66 8.29 -62.48
CA ALA A 825 -21.71 7.24 -62.79
C ALA A 825 -21.04 7.47 -64.16
N ARG A 826 -19.70 7.36 -64.21
CA ARG A 826 -18.92 7.35 -65.46
C ARG A 826 -18.07 6.08 -65.50
N LEU A 827 -18.35 5.17 -66.43
CA LEU A 827 -17.61 3.91 -66.61
C LEU A 827 -16.83 3.96 -67.93
N HIS A 828 -15.57 3.53 -67.91
CA HIS A 828 -14.68 3.39 -69.07
C HIS A 828 -14.02 2.01 -69.04
N ASP A 829 -13.95 1.31 -70.18
CA ASP A 829 -13.28 0.00 -70.32
C ASP A 829 -13.67 -1.07 -69.27
N CYS A 830 -14.90 -1.02 -68.76
CA CYS A 830 -15.38 -1.98 -67.76
C CYS A 830 -15.98 -3.23 -68.44
N THR A 831 -15.64 -4.44 -67.98
CA THR A 831 -16.12 -5.68 -68.62
C THR A 831 -17.61 -5.92 -68.33
N THR A 832 -18.05 -5.75 -67.08
CA THR A 832 -19.45 -5.95 -66.68
C THR A 832 -19.92 -4.87 -65.71
N ALA A 833 -21.12 -4.33 -65.90
CA ALA A 833 -21.72 -3.35 -65.00
C ALA A 833 -23.18 -3.68 -64.64
N ARG A 834 -23.53 -3.54 -63.35
CA ARG A 834 -24.92 -3.55 -62.87
C ARG A 834 -25.24 -2.24 -62.17
N LEU A 835 -26.29 -1.54 -62.59
CA LEU A 835 -26.67 -0.22 -62.12
C LEU A 835 -28.12 -0.24 -61.62
N HIS A 836 -28.32 0.10 -60.35
CA HIS A 836 -29.64 0.25 -59.74
C HIS A 836 -29.79 1.71 -59.29
N ASP A 837 -30.92 2.33 -59.65
CA ASP A 837 -31.32 3.65 -59.13
C ASP A 837 -30.26 4.75 -59.29
N CYS A 838 -29.57 4.73 -60.44
CA CYS A 838 -28.51 5.68 -60.79
C CYS A 838 -29.04 6.79 -61.71
N THR A 839 -29.03 8.04 -61.24
CA THR A 839 -29.68 9.20 -61.91
C THR A 839 -29.05 9.52 -63.28
N THR A 840 -27.73 9.71 -63.32
CA THR A 840 -26.98 10.04 -64.54
C THR A 840 -25.91 8.98 -64.80
N THR A 841 -25.79 8.50 -66.03
CA THR A 841 -24.81 7.48 -66.41
C THR A 841 -24.15 7.82 -67.74
N LEU A 842 -22.81 7.87 -67.77
CA LEU A 842 -22.02 7.91 -69.00
C LEU A 842 -21.20 6.62 -69.12
N LEU A 843 -21.27 5.97 -70.28
CA LEU A 843 -20.60 4.70 -70.55
C LEU A 843 -19.72 4.84 -71.78
N HIS A 844 -18.42 4.59 -71.64
CA HIS A 844 -17.48 4.39 -72.73
C HIS A 844 -17.04 2.92 -72.69
N THR A 845 -16.96 2.27 -73.85
CA THR A 845 -16.31 0.94 -74.03
C THR A 845 -16.69 -0.12 -72.98
N LEU A 846 -18.00 -0.33 -72.76
CA LEU A 846 -18.54 -1.32 -71.83
C LEU A 846 -18.98 -2.60 -72.57
N GLN A 847 -18.60 -3.79 -72.09
CA GLN A 847 -18.96 -5.06 -72.75
C GLN A 847 -20.34 -5.61 -72.36
N TRP A 848 -20.77 -5.49 -71.08
CA TRP A 848 -22.09 -5.95 -70.61
C TRP A 848 -22.73 -4.99 -69.59
N LEU A 849 -24.04 -4.72 -69.73
CA LEU A 849 -24.81 -3.83 -68.85
C LEU A 849 -26.14 -4.45 -68.38
N VAL A 850 -26.44 -4.32 -67.09
CA VAL A 850 -27.81 -4.48 -66.55
C VAL A 850 -28.16 -3.19 -65.80
N LYS A 851 -29.24 -2.49 -66.19
CA LYS A 851 -29.68 -1.24 -65.55
C LYS A 851 -31.16 -1.31 -65.17
N ARG A 852 -31.51 -0.82 -63.98
CA ARG A 852 -32.90 -0.64 -63.50
C ARG A 852 -33.05 0.83 -63.06
N SER A 853 -33.52 1.70 -63.97
CA SER A 853 -33.63 3.16 -63.74
C SER A 853 -34.27 3.92 -64.91
N ASN A 854 -34.94 5.04 -64.62
CA ASN A 854 -35.88 5.73 -65.53
C ASN A 854 -35.29 6.81 -66.47
N LEU A 855 -33.97 7.05 -66.51
CA LEU A 855 -33.35 7.99 -67.47
C LEU A 855 -32.02 7.49 -68.07
N ILE A 856 -31.79 7.83 -69.34
CA ILE A 856 -30.60 7.50 -70.12
C ILE A 856 -30.16 8.72 -70.96
N SER A 857 -28.89 9.08 -70.89
CA SER A 857 -28.24 10.06 -71.77
C SER A 857 -26.92 9.47 -72.31
N ILE A 858 -26.97 8.82 -73.47
CA ILE A 858 -25.77 8.27 -74.13
C ILE A 858 -25.16 9.34 -75.03
N LEU A 859 -24.00 9.85 -74.64
CA LEU A 859 -23.15 10.69 -75.50
C LEU A 859 -21.98 9.83 -76.01
N SER A 860 -22.08 9.37 -77.25
CA SER A 860 -20.98 8.70 -77.95
C SER A 860 -20.04 9.74 -78.55
N GLY A 861 -18.77 9.75 -78.12
CA GLY A 861 -17.72 10.67 -78.59
C GLY A 861 -16.66 9.94 -79.42
N CYS A 862 -16.33 10.51 -80.59
CA CYS A 862 -15.50 9.91 -81.64
C CYS A 862 -14.06 9.49 -81.26
N VAL A 863 -13.61 8.33 -81.77
CA VAL A 863 -12.26 8.07 -82.35
C VAL A 863 -12.43 6.98 -83.46
N PRO A 864 -11.67 6.98 -84.59
CA PRO A 864 -12.05 6.22 -85.79
C PRO A 864 -11.21 4.95 -86.10
N ASN A 865 -11.74 4.20 -87.08
CA ASN A 865 -11.11 3.18 -87.95
C ASN A 865 -10.74 1.78 -87.42
N SER A 866 -11.21 0.81 -88.23
CA SER A 866 -10.76 -0.58 -88.40
C SER A 866 -11.42 -1.65 -87.49
N SER A 867 -11.96 -2.69 -88.15
CA SER A 867 -12.47 -3.94 -87.57
C SER A 867 -13.77 -3.86 -86.76
N VAL A 868 -14.89 -3.61 -87.45
CA VAL A 868 -16.24 -3.73 -86.89
C VAL A 868 -16.58 -5.21 -86.64
N ILE A 869 -16.45 -5.66 -85.38
CA ILE A 869 -17.18 -6.82 -84.87
C ILE A 869 -18.31 -6.27 -83.99
N TYR A 870 -19.55 -6.34 -84.49
CA TYR A 870 -20.74 -6.05 -83.68
C TYR A 870 -20.90 -7.12 -82.60
N LEU A 871 -20.52 -6.79 -81.36
CA LEU A 871 -21.03 -7.49 -80.17
C LEU A 871 -22.32 -6.79 -79.72
N PRO A 872 -23.43 -7.53 -79.48
CA PRO A 872 -24.69 -6.92 -79.08
C PRO A 872 -24.60 -6.44 -77.64
N LEU A 873 -24.89 -5.16 -77.44
CA LEU A 873 -25.02 -4.55 -76.11
C LEU A 873 -26.39 -4.98 -75.54
N VAL A 874 -26.44 -6.16 -74.92
CA VAL A 874 -27.67 -6.74 -74.37
C VAL A 874 -28.11 -5.97 -73.12
N LEU A 875 -28.97 -4.97 -73.32
CA LEU A 875 -29.73 -4.35 -72.24
C LEU A 875 -30.82 -5.32 -71.77
N ILE A 876 -30.69 -5.83 -70.54
CA ILE A 876 -31.75 -6.57 -69.87
C ILE A 876 -32.44 -5.63 -68.88
N GLU A 877 -33.58 -5.07 -69.28
CA GLU A 877 -34.53 -4.47 -68.35
C GLU A 877 -35.32 -5.59 -67.65
N LEU A 878 -35.26 -5.63 -66.32
CA LEU A 878 -36.13 -6.45 -65.48
C LEU A 878 -37.03 -5.51 -64.69
N PHE A 879 -38.34 -5.60 -64.97
CA PHE A 879 -39.40 -4.90 -64.24
C PHE A 879 -39.27 -5.10 -62.72
#